data_AF-A0A3R6FHW9-F1
#
_entry.id   AF-A0A3R6FHW9-F1
#
_cell.length_a   1.000
_cell.length_b   1.000
_cell.length_c   1.000
_cell.angle_alpha   90.00
_cell.angle_beta   90.00
_cell.angle_gamma   90.00
#
_symmetry.space_group_name_H-M   'P 1'
#
loop_
_entity.id
_entity.type
_entity.pdbx_description
1 polymer ?
#
loop_
_entity_poly.entity_id
_entity_poly.type
_entity_poly.pdbx_seq_one_letter_code
_entity_poly.pdbx_strand_id
1 'polypeptide(L)'
;MLMLGTMLEMKAADVYLLTAETINGSVGKYEVPSNHQLAQNTLSAGESGEPVAQSATDVEPGYYLVGNFFSQYNKGGEYNPGGDGATIDYKNHVYFKFEQQKDKSYAFSIPACLTAHAQILAVDEYDNKMVYGPGEVFNLHGAKDNTSALPSTNGTVGTICGTTGAKTLLGSATMAEGNNYWNLVTRNDKVTDDDGMYTFSFTLDKDGNPSDWQVKHDANTRVTYFIDNMEGATVQPLYDTRIGGKGPFSDNMETPLYFDGSNSYWAIDYIVNDVSTTGILAQAITATPDIHETGSVHNNSGTHDKLFFLGNGGVDYNSTNEYRDKVWANQKPFTLNLHGIKRIKYNPNQGNNDLSMQDGSYGLSGSIQVISGNAADADVLIKTMSMIGDAVEETYDAVTGKWKYTSTAGDMKYDDNERCFSLTISTVDAKYAKSHFRFVANHDADQNWGETDGNITNNTGFARPTYDAADDGNHSCMADDANDVQFRTTAREKEEGFGSTTPNKKDILWNRPAGIWTIRFYPELDKDGKDISRYTISETKVIKIPFTYCLGKFIRTYSNNVAMAPVDDNVKVYEAYRYKKPENAGDPLSERMGTVYLRQLKYIPANMGVVLVGEVPKGESFSDYATLNFSLREAPAEMPLEGDNYTAVWTKADEYAGQEWNNYLKPTVTAIDKLGNADTDADGKILHRFFGLANCSLTFLVDYFQS
;
A
#
# COMPACT_ATOMS: atom_id res chain seq x y z
N MET A 1 -47.87 21.81 -1.19
CA MET A 1 -47.58 20.85 -0.09
C MET A 1 -46.11 20.51 -0.15
N LEU A 2 -45.45 20.55 1.00
CA LEU A 2 -44.00 20.65 1.18
C LEU A 2 -43.24 19.49 0.52
N MET A 3 -42.27 19.80 -0.35
CA MET A 3 -41.21 18.88 -0.76
C MET A 3 -40.06 18.99 0.25
N LEU A 4 -39.93 18.01 1.14
CA LEU A 4 -38.78 17.84 2.02
C LEU A 4 -37.86 16.79 1.40
N GLY A 5 -36.91 17.27 0.61
CA GLY A 5 -35.68 16.57 0.24
C GLY A 5 -34.53 17.53 0.52
N THR A 6 -33.36 17.02 0.91
CA THR A 6 -32.14 17.84 1.06
C THR A 6 -31.86 18.59 -0.24
N MET A 7 -31.82 19.93 -0.17
CA MET A 7 -31.60 20.82 -1.32
C MET A 7 -30.14 21.29 -1.36
N LEU A 8 -29.48 21.13 -2.51
CA LEU A 8 -28.16 21.74 -2.79
C LEU A 8 -28.35 22.93 -3.74
N GLU A 9 -28.16 24.17 -3.27
CA GLU A 9 -28.14 25.37 -4.12
C GLU A 9 -26.69 25.72 -4.51
N MET A 10 -26.37 25.73 -5.81
CA MET A 10 -25.04 26.16 -6.31
C MET A 10 -25.04 27.65 -6.68
N LYS A 11 -24.12 28.45 -6.12
CA LYS A 11 -23.84 29.86 -6.51
C LYS A 11 -22.37 30.16 -6.85
N ALA A 12 -22.16 30.94 -7.90
CA ALA A 12 -20.88 31.17 -8.58
C ALA A 12 -19.81 31.90 -7.75
N ALA A 13 -18.61 31.33 -7.72
CA ALA A 13 -17.37 31.99 -8.11
C ALA A 13 -16.37 30.90 -8.56
N ASP A 14 -15.67 31.14 -9.67
CA ASP A 14 -14.52 30.38 -10.21
C ASP A 14 -14.76 29.17 -11.14
N VAL A 15 -15.64 29.32 -12.15
CA VAL A 15 -15.69 28.37 -13.30
C VAL A 15 -15.63 29.13 -14.63
N TYR A 16 -14.54 28.96 -15.40
CA TYR A 16 -14.40 29.50 -16.76
C TYR A 16 -15.18 28.71 -17.83
N LEU A 17 -15.71 29.44 -18.81
CA LEU A 17 -16.31 28.95 -20.06
C LEU A 17 -15.22 28.75 -21.13
N LEU A 18 -14.85 27.51 -21.46
CA LEU A 18 -14.34 27.21 -22.82
C LEU A 18 -15.56 26.91 -23.70
N THR A 19 -15.87 27.81 -24.63
CA THR A 19 -16.91 27.63 -25.65
C THR A 19 -16.33 26.94 -26.89
N ALA A 20 -17.20 26.27 -27.65
CA ALA A 20 -16.91 25.27 -28.68
C ALA A 20 -16.18 25.75 -29.97
N GLU A 21 -15.51 26.92 -29.97
CA GLU A 21 -14.89 27.48 -31.18
C GLU A 21 -13.35 27.39 -31.25
N THR A 22 -12.67 26.82 -30.24
CA THR A 22 -11.19 26.76 -30.21
C THR A 22 -10.59 25.36 -30.14
N ILE A 23 -11.21 24.38 -30.82
CA ILE A 23 -10.57 23.07 -31.00
C ILE A 23 -10.55 22.71 -32.48
N ASN A 24 -9.61 23.32 -33.20
CA ASN A 24 -9.00 22.71 -34.37
C ASN A 24 -7.57 23.23 -34.52
N GLY A 25 -6.62 22.30 -34.63
CA GLY A 25 -5.31 22.59 -35.22
C GLY A 25 -4.13 22.29 -34.32
N SER A 26 -3.56 21.10 -34.50
CA SER A 26 -2.11 20.95 -34.50
C SER A 26 -1.41 22.12 -35.20
N VAL A 27 -0.40 22.70 -34.53
CA VAL A 27 0.54 23.73 -34.99
C VAL A 27 0.02 25.17 -35.05
N GLY A 28 0.33 25.96 -34.02
CA GLY A 28 0.24 27.43 -34.06
C GLY A 28 0.82 28.07 -32.80
N LYS A 29 1.91 28.84 -32.94
CA LYS A 29 2.45 29.69 -31.86
C LYS A 29 1.40 30.72 -31.46
N TYR A 30 1.16 30.90 -30.16
CA TYR A 30 0.46 32.08 -29.66
C TYR A 30 1.17 32.66 -28.43
N GLU A 31 1.53 33.94 -28.54
CA GLU A 31 2.05 34.77 -27.46
C GLU A 31 0.88 35.19 -26.55
N VAL A 32 1.05 35.04 -25.23
CA VAL A 32 0.09 35.50 -24.21
C VAL A 32 0.47 36.93 -23.79
N PRO A 33 -0.44 37.92 -23.84
CA PRO A 33 -0.23 39.20 -23.18
C PRO A 33 -0.24 39.01 -21.66
N SER A 34 0.96 39.14 -21.08
CA SER A 34 1.27 39.28 -19.66
C SER A 34 0.25 40.13 -18.90
N ASN A 35 -0.35 39.56 -17.84
CA ASN A 35 -0.45 40.15 -16.49
C ASN A 35 -1.13 39.22 -15.45
N HIS A 36 -1.07 37.90 -15.64
CA HIS A 36 -1.25 36.94 -14.56
C HIS A 36 -0.03 36.02 -14.54
N GLN A 37 0.71 36.02 -13.42
CA GLN A 37 1.75 35.02 -13.19
C GLN A 37 1.05 33.67 -13.04
N LEU A 38 1.10 32.86 -14.10
CA LEU A 38 0.85 31.42 -14.01
C LEU A 38 1.98 30.84 -13.17
N ALA A 39 1.70 30.57 -11.89
CA ALA A 39 2.52 29.66 -11.12
C ALA A 39 2.50 28.30 -11.84
N GLN A 40 3.69 27.77 -12.13
CA GLN A 40 3.83 26.39 -12.60
C GLN A 40 3.25 25.48 -11.51
N ASN A 41 2.10 24.87 -11.77
CA ASN A 41 1.68 23.66 -11.06
C ASN A 41 2.59 22.51 -11.50
N THR A 42 3.83 22.56 -11.05
CA THR A 42 4.49 21.36 -10.55
C THR A 42 3.66 20.96 -9.35
N LEU A 43 3.02 19.79 -9.39
CA LEU A 43 2.61 19.12 -8.17
C LEU A 43 3.92 18.77 -7.45
N SER A 44 4.46 19.74 -6.72
CA SER A 44 5.39 19.47 -5.64
C SER A 44 4.64 18.59 -4.67
N ALA A 45 5.22 17.43 -4.35
CA ALA A 45 4.99 16.77 -3.07
C ALA A 45 4.85 17.85 -2.00
N GLY A 46 3.81 17.75 -1.17
CA GLY A 46 3.53 18.74 -0.15
C GLY A 46 4.82 19.11 0.58
N GLU A 47 5.22 20.38 0.47
CA GLU A 47 6.22 20.98 1.35
C GLU A 47 5.60 21.08 2.76
N SER A 48 5.42 19.94 3.43
CA SER A 48 5.55 19.86 4.87
C SER A 48 6.83 19.07 5.12
N GLY A 49 7.93 19.79 5.41
CA GLY A 49 9.23 19.21 5.76
C GLY A 49 9.26 18.48 7.09
N GLU A 50 8.13 17.94 7.54
CA GLU A 50 8.02 17.06 8.69
C GLU A 50 7.87 15.62 8.17
N PRO A 51 8.78 14.70 8.53
CA PRO A 51 8.56 13.27 8.46
C PRO A 51 7.16 12.93 8.96
N VAL A 52 6.32 12.40 8.09
CA VAL A 52 4.96 11.98 8.45
C VAL A 52 5.11 10.78 9.37
N ALA A 53 5.06 11.02 10.68
CA ALA A 53 4.84 9.97 11.66
C ALA A 53 3.48 9.33 11.34
N GLN A 54 3.44 7.99 11.26
CA GLN A 54 2.20 7.25 11.02
C GLN A 54 1.15 7.73 12.03
N SER A 55 0.06 8.32 11.54
CA SER A 55 -1.13 8.45 12.34
C SER A 55 -1.91 7.13 12.19
N ALA A 56 -2.17 6.45 13.31
CA ALA A 56 -2.80 5.13 13.38
C ALA A 56 -4.23 5.03 12.81
N THR A 57 -4.73 6.07 12.14
CA THR A 57 -6.10 6.11 11.62
C THR A 57 -6.26 5.36 10.30
N ASP A 58 -5.17 4.93 9.62
CA ASP A 58 -5.23 4.20 8.34
C ASP A 58 -4.10 3.13 8.21
N VAL A 59 -4.00 2.19 9.17
CA VAL A 59 -3.13 1.00 8.99
C VAL A 59 -3.81 0.05 8.00
N GLU A 60 -3.09 -0.37 6.96
CA GLU A 60 -3.63 -1.32 5.98
C GLU A 60 -3.90 -2.71 6.60
N PRO A 61 -4.86 -3.48 6.05
CA PRO A 61 -5.14 -4.82 6.55
C PRO A 61 -3.90 -5.74 6.52
N GLY A 62 -3.78 -6.57 7.55
CA GLY A 62 -2.69 -7.52 7.69
C GLY A 62 -2.28 -7.77 9.13
N TYR A 63 -1.11 -8.37 9.29
CA TYR A 63 -0.54 -8.70 10.58
C TYR A 63 0.81 -8.00 10.72
N TYR A 64 1.03 -7.34 11.86
CA TYR A 64 2.21 -6.54 12.12
C TYR A 64 2.85 -6.95 13.45
N LEU A 65 4.17 -7.11 13.46
CA LEU A 65 4.93 -7.25 14.70
C LEU A 65 5.11 -5.84 15.29
N VAL A 66 4.38 -5.55 16.36
CA VAL A 66 4.45 -4.28 17.05
C VAL A 66 5.25 -4.44 18.33
N GLY A 67 6.03 -3.41 18.67
CA GLY A 67 6.87 -3.42 19.85
C GLY A 67 7.46 -2.05 20.12
N ASN A 68 8.14 -1.90 21.25
CA ASN A 68 8.93 -0.69 21.53
C ASN A 68 10.37 -0.84 21.02
N PHE A 69 10.54 -1.17 19.74
CA PHE A 69 11.83 -1.55 19.16
C PHE A 69 12.79 -0.37 18.97
N PHE A 70 12.28 0.84 18.81
CA PHE A 70 13.04 2.03 18.47
C PHE A 70 13.59 2.73 19.70
N SER A 71 14.81 3.22 19.58
CA SER A 71 15.50 3.91 20.66
C SER A 71 14.83 5.24 21.00
N GLN A 72 14.62 5.54 22.29
CA GLN A 72 14.16 6.85 22.77
C GLN A 72 15.06 8.01 22.33
N TYR A 73 16.28 7.70 21.88
CA TYR A 73 17.26 8.65 21.39
C TYR A 73 17.08 9.05 19.92
N ASN A 74 16.12 8.44 19.21
CA ASN A 74 15.66 8.95 17.93
C ASN A 74 14.94 10.29 18.13
N LYS A 75 15.39 11.34 17.43
CA LYS A 75 15.01 12.74 17.71
C LYS A 75 13.56 13.10 17.41
N GLY A 76 12.87 12.37 16.55
CA GLY A 76 11.51 12.73 16.13
C GLY A 76 11.46 14.01 15.29
N GLY A 77 10.26 14.38 14.86
CA GLY A 77 10.01 15.64 14.14
C GLY A 77 10.83 15.72 12.86
N GLU A 78 11.55 16.83 12.65
CA GLU A 78 12.29 17.14 11.41
C GLU A 78 13.23 16.02 10.89
N TYR A 79 13.72 15.14 11.75
CA TYR A 79 14.77 14.17 11.38
C TYR A 79 14.23 12.78 11.03
N ASN A 80 13.37 12.23 11.87
CA ASN A 80 12.86 10.85 11.77
C ASN A 80 11.54 10.72 12.56
N PRO A 81 10.85 9.56 12.48
CA PRO A 81 9.60 9.33 13.20
C PRO A 81 9.68 9.36 14.74
N GLY A 82 10.88 9.29 15.31
CA GLY A 82 11.09 9.32 16.76
C GLY A 82 11.39 7.96 17.36
N GLY A 83 11.40 7.93 18.69
CA GLY A 83 11.73 6.76 19.49
C GLY A 83 10.54 6.22 20.25
N ASP A 84 10.63 4.97 20.70
CA ASP A 84 9.59 4.36 21.54
C ASP A 84 9.78 4.68 23.01
N GLY A 85 8.66 4.61 23.75
CA GLY A 85 8.65 4.62 25.20
C GLY A 85 8.93 3.25 25.84
N ALA A 86 8.61 3.13 27.12
CA ALA A 86 8.79 1.90 27.88
C ALA A 86 7.81 0.78 27.49
N THR A 87 6.69 1.12 26.87
CA THR A 87 5.62 0.19 26.46
C THR A 87 5.49 0.16 24.94
N ILE A 88 4.88 -0.90 24.40
CA ILE A 88 4.62 -1.05 22.96
C ILE A 88 3.88 0.17 22.38
N ASP A 89 4.35 0.66 21.23
CA ASP A 89 3.66 1.66 20.41
C ASP A 89 2.80 0.96 19.34
N TYR A 90 1.50 1.19 19.37
CA TYR A 90 0.52 0.63 18.40
C TYR A 90 0.14 1.62 17.30
N LYS A 91 0.80 2.79 17.25
CA LYS A 91 0.39 3.92 16.44
C LYS A 91 1.46 4.41 15.49
N ASN A 92 2.64 4.75 16.00
CA ASN A 92 3.63 5.50 15.21
C ASN A 92 4.61 4.60 14.45
N HIS A 93 4.86 3.39 14.95
CA HIS A 93 5.90 2.48 14.45
C HIS A 93 5.35 1.11 14.02
N VAL A 94 4.24 1.10 13.28
CA VAL A 94 3.62 -0.12 12.73
C VAL A 94 4.26 -0.43 11.37
N TYR A 95 5.52 -0.85 11.40
CA TYR A 95 6.33 -1.03 10.19
C TYR A 95 6.63 -2.49 9.82
N PHE A 96 6.63 -3.40 10.80
CA PHE A 96 7.11 -4.77 10.64
C PHE A 96 5.95 -5.71 10.24
N LYS A 97 5.55 -5.68 8.96
CA LYS A 97 4.45 -6.51 8.46
C LYS A 97 4.90 -7.96 8.25
N PHE A 98 4.13 -8.91 8.78
CA PHE A 98 4.37 -10.32 8.53
C PHE A 98 4.03 -10.72 7.09
N GLU A 99 4.86 -11.59 6.52
CA GLU A 99 4.63 -12.14 5.19
C GLU A 99 4.12 -13.57 5.30
N GLN A 100 3.11 -13.91 4.49
CA GLN A 100 2.59 -15.27 4.42
C GLN A 100 3.62 -16.18 3.72
N GLN A 101 3.85 -17.34 4.31
CA GLN A 101 4.78 -18.35 3.86
C GLN A 101 4.04 -19.45 3.07
N LYS A 102 4.78 -20.27 2.32
CA LYS A 102 4.21 -21.38 1.53
C LYS A 102 3.47 -22.43 2.38
N ASP A 103 3.83 -22.58 3.64
CA ASP A 103 3.16 -23.46 4.59
C ASP A 103 1.95 -22.79 5.28
N LYS A 104 1.52 -21.64 4.77
CA LYS A 104 0.43 -20.78 5.27
C LYS A 104 0.70 -20.13 6.63
N SER A 105 1.88 -20.32 7.21
CA SER A 105 2.31 -19.55 8.36
C SER A 105 2.61 -18.10 7.96
N TYR A 106 2.69 -17.22 8.94
CA TYR A 106 3.12 -15.84 8.77
C TYR A 106 4.43 -15.64 9.50
N ALA A 107 5.42 -14.99 8.90
CA ALA A 107 6.73 -14.82 9.53
C ALA A 107 7.34 -13.42 9.32
N PHE A 108 8.12 -12.98 10.31
CA PHE A 108 8.93 -11.76 10.24
C PHE A 108 10.16 -11.88 11.15
N SER A 109 11.30 -11.28 10.76
CA SER A 109 12.56 -11.38 11.51
C SER A 109 13.02 -10.05 12.10
N ILE A 110 13.50 -10.08 13.35
CA ILE A 110 14.09 -8.95 14.08
C ILE A 110 15.43 -9.31 14.74
N PRO A 111 16.32 -8.34 15.01
CA PRO A 111 17.60 -8.63 15.66
C PRO A 111 17.42 -9.24 17.07
N ALA A 112 18.26 -10.22 17.41
CA ALA A 112 18.21 -10.90 18.70
C ALA A 112 18.86 -10.09 19.84
N CYS A 113 19.58 -9.02 19.51
CA CYS A 113 20.19 -8.10 20.47
C CYS A 113 19.20 -7.10 21.07
N LEU A 114 17.96 -7.02 20.58
CA LEU A 114 16.98 -6.05 21.06
C LEU A 114 16.52 -6.35 22.49
N THR A 115 16.36 -5.29 23.27
CA THR A 115 15.62 -5.29 24.54
C THR A 115 14.28 -4.61 24.29
N ALA A 116 13.18 -5.35 24.21
CA ALA A 116 11.88 -4.82 23.82
C ALA A 116 10.71 -5.70 24.28
N HIS A 117 9.51 -5.12 24.33
CA HIS A 117 8.26 -5.87 24.36
C HIS A 117 7.73 -6.01 22.94
N ALA A 118 7.11 -7.14 22.63
CA ALA A 118 6.50 -7.38 21.31
C ALA A 118 5.14 -8.07 21.42
N GLN A 119 4.26 -7.76 20.46
CA GLN A 119 2.96 -8.37 20.21
C GLN A 119 2.68 -8.40 18.69
N ILE A 120 1.62 -9.11 18.29
CA ILE A 120 1.10 -9.07 16.93
C ILE A 120 -0.14 -8.17 16.91
N LEU A 121 -0.14 -7.14 16.06
CA LEU A 121 -1.31 -6.36 15.72
C LEU A 121 -1.95 -6.96 14.46
N ALA A 122 -3.18 -7.47 14.58
CA ALA A 122 -4.00 -7.87 13.45
C ALA A 122 -4.97 -6.74 13.09
N VAL A 123 -5.05 -6.41 11.80
CA VAL A 123 -5.98 -5.44 11.23
C VAL A 123 -6.76 -6.16 10.13
N ASP A 124 -8.08 -6.23 10.27
CA ASP A 124 -8.94 -6.85 9.25
C ASP A 124 -9.34 -5.87 8.14
N GLU A 125 -10.02 -6.36 7.10
CA GLU A 125 -10.49 -5.56 5.96
C GLU A 125 -11.52 -4.48 6.34
N TYR A 126 -12.10 -4.56 7.54
CA TYR A 126 -13.05 -3.59 8.08
C TYR A 126 -12.39 -2.60 9.05
N ASP A 127 -11.06 -2.60 9.11
CA ASP A 127 -10.25 -1.81 10.05
C ASP A 127 -10.48 -2.16 11.53
N ASN A 128 -11.05 -3.33 11.83
CA ASN A 128 -11.06 -3.85 13.19
C ASN A 128 -9.67 -4.29 13.57
N LYS A 129 -9.20 -3.80 14.71
CA LYS A 129 -7.85 -4.05 15.20
C LYS A 129 -7.89 -4.92 16.45
N MET A 130 -7.04 -5.94 16.51
CA MET A 130 -6.88 -6.82 17.67
C MET A 130 -5.40 -7.12 17.91
N VAL A 131 -4.96 -7.12 19.17
CA VAL A 131 -3.58 -7.44 19.53
C VAL A 131 -3.49 -8.84 20.13
N TYR A 132 -2.44 -9.56 19.76
CA TYR A 132 -2.18 -10.93 20.18
C TYR A 132 -0.81 -11.03 20.82
N GLY A 133 -0.74 -11.80 21.90
CA GLY A 133 0.51 -12.17 22.56
C GLY A 133 0.45 -13.61 23.09
N PRO A 134 1.51 -14.10 23.74
CA PRO A 134 1.65 -15.51 24.14
C PRO A 134 0.80 -15.92 25.35
N GLY A 135 -0.20 -15.14 25.73
CA GLY A 135 -1.11 -15.36 26.87
C GLY A 135 -0.49 -15.08 28.24
N GLU A 136 0.77 -14.64 28.26
CA GLU A 136 1.54 -14.27 29.45
C GLU A 136 2.73 -13.39 29.05
N VAL A 137 3.56 -12.97 30.03
CA VAL A 137 4.87 -12.40 29.74
C VAL A 137 5.83 -13.56 29.43
N PHE A 138 6.19 -13.72 28.15
CA PHE A 138 7.08 -14.79 27.70
C PHE A 138 8.48 -14.23 27.43
N ASN A 139 9.48 -14.64 28.21
CA ASN A 139 10.82 -14.10 28.08
C ASN A 139 11.60 -14.76 26.93
N LEU A 140 12.28 -13.94 26.13
CA LEU A 140 13.29 -14.33 25.15
C LEU A 140 14.60 -13.69 25.59
N HIS A 141 15.64 -14.49 25.86
CA HIS A 141 16.81 -13.99 26.58
C HIS A 141 18.10 -14.75 26.28
N GLY A 142 19.22 -14.10 26.59
CA GLY A 142 20.54 -14.73 26.72
C GLY A 142 20.70 -15.55 28.02
N ALA A 143 21.91 -16.06 28.23
CA ALA A 143 22.29 -16.94 29.33
C ALA A 143 22.90 -16.20 30.54
N LYS A 144 23.14 -14.88 30.51
CA LYS A 144 23.81 -14.16 31.62
C LYS A 144 23.17 -14.39 32.99
N ASP A 145 21.84 -14.30 33.05
CA ASP A 145 21.07 -14.44 34.29
C ASP A 145 20.20 -15.70 34.32
N ASN A 146 20.44 -16.63 33.38
CA ASN A 146 19.61 -17.81 33.18
C ASN A 146 20.47 -19.08 33.03
N THR A 147 19.86 -20.25 33.23
CA THR A 147 20.59 -21.53 33.04
C THR A 147 21.02 -21.74 31.59
N SER A 148 20.23 -21.24 30.64
CA SER A 148 20.51 -21.23 29.22
C SER A 148 19.79 -20.06 28.55
N ALA A 149 20.23 -19.70 27.35
CA ALA A 149 19.46 -18.80 26.51
C ALA A 149 18.14 -19.45 26.06
N LEU A 150 17.12 -18.63 25.83
CA LEU A 150 15.80 -19.06 25.37
C LEU A 150 15.32 -18.17 24.22
N PRO A 151 15.11 -18.71 23.00
CA PRO A 151 15.55 -20.01 22.53
C PRO A 151 17.04 -20.29 22.77
N SER A 152 17.40 -21.57 22.83
CA SER A 152 18.81 -21.97 22.67
C SER A 152 19.33 -21.45 21.33
N THR A 153 20.64 -21.23 21.21
CA THR A 153 21.24 -20.80 19.94
C THR A 153 20.86 -21.78 18.81
N ASN A 154 20.29 -21.23 17.73
CA ASN A 154 19.73 -21.98 16.59
C ASN A 154 18.54 -22.90 16.93
N GLY A 155 17.91 -22.68 18.09
CA GLY A 155 16.72 -23.40 18.54
C GLY A 155 15.44 -22.62 18.29
N THR A 156 14.32 -23.24 18.68
CA THR A 156 12.97 -22.69 18.54
C THR A 156 12.19 -22.84 19.83
N VAL A 157 11.28 -21.90 20.10
CA VAL A 157 10.33 -21.97 21.21
C VAL A 157 8.93 -21.56 20.74
N GLY A 158 7.89 -22.06 21.39
CA GLY A 158 6.50 -21.77 21.07
C GLY A 158 5.64 -23.03 20.93
N THR A 159 4.37 -22.84 20.62
CA THR A 159 3.40 -23.94 20.52
C THR A 159 3.61 -24.79 19.27
N ILE A 160 4.02 -24.19 18.14
CA ILE A 160 4.26 -24.91 16.88
C ILE A 160 5.35 -25.99 17.04
N CYS A 161 6.41 -25.70 17.82
CA CYS A 161 7.47 -26.69 18.10
C CYS A 161 7.21 -27.55 19.34
N GLY A 162 6.05 -27.41 19.99
CA GLY A 162 5.69 -28.21 21.17
C GLY A 162 6.49 -27.86 22.43
N THR A 163 6.86 -26.59 22.62
CA THR A 163 7.55 -26.16 23.85
C THR A 163 6.65 -26.39 25.06
N THR A 164 7.16 -27.10 26.07
CA THR A 164 6.38 -27.42 27.28
C THR A 164 6.00 -26.14 28.01
N GLY A 165 4.71 -25.95 28.27
CA GLY A 165 4.18 -24.79 28.99
C GLY A 165 3.87 -23.57 28.11
N ALA A 166 4.28 -23.57 26.83
CA ALA A 166 3.87 -22.52 25.90
C ALA A 166 2.36 -22.57 25.67
N LYS A 167 1.71 -21.39 25.72
CA LYS A 167 0.28 -21.22 25.46
C LYS A 167 0.07 -20.71 24.04
N THR A 168 -1.11 -20.97 23.47
CA THR A 168 -1.54 -20.37 22.20
C THR A 168 -1.67 -18.86 22.36
N LEU A 169 -1.65 -18.14 21.25
CA LEU A 169 -1.86 -16.70 21.22
C LEU A 169 -3.23 -16.34 21.80
N LEU A 170 -3.26 -15.27 22.59
CA LEU A 170 -4.46 -14.71 23.19
C LEU A 170 -4.70 -13.30 22.62
N GLY A 171 -5.85 -13.12 21.98
CA GLY A 171 -6.30 -11.86 21.40
C GLY A 171 -6.95 -10.91 22.42
N SER A 172 -6.75 -9.60 22.22
CA SER A 172 -7.38 -8.51 22.97
C SER A 172 -7.77 -7.37 22.03
N ALA A 173 -9.03 -6.93 22.11
CA ALA A 173 -9.49 -5.72 21.42
C ALA A 173 -8.98 -4.43 22.09
N THR A 174 -8.47 -4.50 23.31
CA THR A 174 -7.84 -3.36 23.98
C THR A 174 -6.38 -3.27 23.56
N MET A 175 -6.00 -2.13 22.97
CA MET A 175 -4.63 -1.82 22.53
C MET A 175 -3.71 -1.51 23.71
N ALA A 176 -3.29 -2.56 24.42
CA ALA A 176 -2.38 -2.48 25.55
C ALA A 176 -1.61 -3.79 25.72
N GLU A 177 -0.34 -3.70 26.14
CA GLU A 177 0.52 -4.89 26.30
C GLU A 177 0.08 -5.78 27.48
N GLY A 178 -0.45 -5.17 28.55
CA GLY A 178 -0.93 -5.88 29.74
C GLY A 178 0.14 -6.81 30.31
N ASN A 179 -0.20 -8.08 30.52
CA ASN A 179 0.74 -9.16 30.84
C ASN A 179 0.77 -10.20 29.71
N ASN A 180 0.65 -9.78 28.45
CA ASN A 180 0.44 -10.66 27.30
C ASN A 180 1.41 -10.29 26.16
N TYR A 181 2.71 -10.44 26.35
CA TYR A 181 3.71 -10.02 25.36
C TYR A 181 4.97 -10.87 25.43
N TRP A 182 5.75 -10.85 24.34
CA TRP A 182 7.12 -11.36 24.39
C TRP A 182 8.03 -10.30 24.98
N ASN A 183 8.75 -10.65 26.04
CA ASN A 183 9.75 -9.81 26.67
C ASN A 183 11.14 -10.20 26.17
N LEU A 184 11.67 -9.41 25.24
CA LEU A 184 13.00 -9.59 24.68
C LEU A 184 14.02 -8.91 25.60
N VAL A 185 15.03 -9.68 25.98
CA VAL A 185 16.22 -9.22 26.67
C VAL A 185 17.40 -9.49 25.76
N THR A 186 18.25 -8.47 25.59
CA THR A 186 19.42 -8.57 24.71
C THR A 186 20.22 -9.86 24.93
N ARG A 187 20.56 -10.54 23.84
CA ARG A 187 21.54 -11.64 23.86
C ARG A 187 22.98 -11.14 23.84
N ASN A 188 23.21 -9.84 23.63
CA ASN A 188 24.55 -9.26 23.68
C ASN A 188 24.92 -8.91 25.14
N ASP A 189 25.07 -9.95 25.96
CA ASP A 189 25.03 -9.89 27.43
C ASP A 189 26.38 -10.22 28.10
N LYS A 190 27.49 -10.26 27.34
CA LYS A 190 28.84 -10.72 27.74
C LYS A 190 28.95 -12.22 28.07
N VAL A 191 27.89 -13.01 27.83
CA VAL A 191 27.87 -14.46 28.08
C VAL A 191 27.45 -15.24 26.84
N THR A 192 26.29 -14.91 26.28
CA THR A 192 25.79 -15.44 25.00
C THR A 192 26.43 -14.71 23.85
N ASP A 193 26.43 -13.37 23.92
CA ASP A 193 27.19 -12.47 23.06
C ASP A 193 26.93 -12.72 21.56
N ASP A 194 25.63 -12.83 21.23
CA ASP A 194 25.10 -13.30 19.95
C ASP A 194 24.27 -12.19 19.28
N ASP A 195 24.68 -11.79 18.07
CA ASP A 195 24.10 -10.70 17.26
C ASP A 195 23.26 -11.20 16.07
N GLY A 196 22.85 -12.47 16.12
CA GLY A 196 21.92 -13.04 15.15
C GLY A 196 20.51 -12.44 15.21
N MET A 197 19.53 -13.19 14.71
CA MET A 197 18.13 -12.73 14.63
C MET A 197 17.13 -13.70 15.26
N TYR A 198 15.98 -13.16 15.65
CA TYR A 198 14.77 -13.90 15.94
C TYR A 198 13.81 -13.83 14.75
N THR A 199 13.29 -14.97 14.31
CA THR A 199 12.14 -15.04 13.39
C THR A 199 10.89 -15.40 14.19
N PHE A 200 9.95 -14.46 14.26
CA PHE A 200 8.62 -14.66 14.80
C PHE A 200 7.75 -15.29 13.73
N SER A 201 6.94 -16.27 14.10
CA SER A 201 6.00 -16.92 13.21
C SER A 201 4.73 -17.33 13.91
N PHE A 202 3.61 -17.37 13.17
CA PHE A 202 2.34 -17.87 13.67
C PHE A 202 1.49 -18.51 12.57
N THR A 203 0.45 -19.23 12.98
CA THR A 203 -0.58 -19.78 12.08
C THR A 203 -1.96 -19.24 12.47
N LEU A 204 -2.90 -19.31 11.53
CA LEU A 204 -4.27 -18.89 11.77
C LEU A 204 -5.14 -20.07 12.22
N ASP A 205 -6.08 -19.81 13.13
CA ASP A 205 -7.13 -20.76 13.44
C ASP A 205 -8.21 -20.79 12.32
N LYS A 206 -9.24 -21.61 12.53
CA LYS A 206 -10.36 -21.77 11.59
C LYS A 206 -11.15 -20.48 11.33
N ASP A 207 -11.06 -19.51 12.24
CA ASP A 207 -11.78 -18.23 12.16
C ASP A 207 -10.87 -17.12 11.60
N GLY A 208 -9.63 -17.46 11.22
CA GLY A 208 -8.67 -16.51 10.65
C GLY A 208 -7.89 -15.71 11.69
N ASN A 209 -7.89 -16.12 12.96
CA ASN A 209 -7.18 -15.40 14.03
C ASN A 209 -5.79 -16.00 14.28
N PRO A 210 -4.76 -15.19 14.58
CA PRO A 210 -3.47 -15.67 15.07
C PRO A 210 -3.64 -16.63 16.26
N SER A 211 -3.05 -17.82 16.16
CA SER A 211 -3.31 -18.93 17.10
C SER A 211 -2.02 -19.58 17.61
N ASP A 212 -1.45 -20.54 16.90
CA ASP A 212 -0.17 -21.13 17.25
C ASP A 212 0.99 -20.24 16.82
N TRP A 213 2.07 -20.24 17.60
CA TRP A 213 3.23 -19.38 17.36
C TRP A 213 4.56 -20.08 17.60
N GLN A 214 5.62 -19.51 17.04
CA GLN A 214 7.00 -19.89 17.30
C GLN A 214 7.95 -18.71 17.13
N VAL A 215 8.98 -18.66 17.97
CA VAL A 215 10.17 -17.81 17.79
C VAL A 215 11.38 -18.69 17.56
N LYS A 216 12.04 -18.51 16.42
CA LYS A 216 13.28 -19.21 16.05
C LYS A 216 14.46 -18.26 16.21
N HIS A 217 15.53 -18.71 16.86
CA HIS A 217 16.81 -18.02 16.83
C HIS A 217 17.64 -18.51 15.64
N ASP A 218 18.33 -17.59 14.95
CA ASP A 218 19.36 -17.89 13.94
C ASP A 218 20.60 -17.04 14.22
N ALA A 219 21.70 -17.69 14.63
CA ALA A 219 22.98 -17.02 14.92
C ALA A 219 23.80 -16.71 13.67
N ASN A 220 23.46 -17.30 12.53
CA ASN A 220 24.26 -17.21 11.31
C ASN A 220 23.77 -16.11 10.38
N THR A 221 22.59 -15.56 10.64
CA THR A 221 21.95 -14.52 9.85
C THR A 221 21.61 -13.35 10.76
N ARG A 222 21.81 -12.14 10.27
CA ARG A 222 21.31 -10.92 10.90
C ARG A 222 20.51 -10.09 9.89
N VAL A 223 19.74 -9.14 10.40
CA VAL A 223 18.78 -8.38 9.61
C VAL A 223 18.86 -6.89 9.94
N THR A 224 18.96 -6.05 8.91
CA THR A 224 18.70 -4.61 8.99
C THR A 224 17.54 -4.26 8.07
N TYR A 225 17.13 -2.99 8.03
CA TYR A 225 15.99 -2.61 7.19
C TYR A 225 16.23 -1.34 6.38
N PHE A 226 15.47 -1.22 5.28
CA PHE A 226 15.14 0.06 4.69
C PHE A 226 13.66 0.37 4.92
N ILE A 227 13.33 1.64 5.08
CA ILE A 227 11.95 2.08 5.12
C ILE A 227 11.80 3.35 4.28
N ASP A 228 10.71 3.38 3.50
CA ASP A 228 10.27 4.54 2.75
C ASP A 228 9.64 5.58 3.71
N ASN A 229 9.75 6.86 3.39
CA ASN A 229 9.12 7.93 4.17
C ASN A 229 7.64 8.16 3.81
N MET A 230 7.06 7.36 2.91
CA MET A 230 5.64 7.35 2.62
C MET A 230 4.82 6.83 3.82
N GLU A 231 3.66 7.46 4.05
CA GLU A 231 2.68 6.99 5.02
C GLU A 231 2.23 5.56 4.69
N GLY A 232 2.19 4.69 5.70
CA GLY A 232 1.80 3.28 5.54
C GLY A 232 2.90 2.34 5.03
N ALA A 233 4.10 2.83 4.72
CA ALA A 233 5.21 1.98 4.29
C ALA A 233 5.63 0.94 5.34
N THR A 234 6.05 -0.24 4.89
CA THR A 234 6.61 -1.30 5.75
C THR A 234 8.11 -1.44 5.54
N VAL A 235 8.80 -1.92 6.58
CA VAL A 235 10.25 -2.11 6.52
C VAL A 235 10.63 -3.24 5.57
N GLN A 236 11.56 -2.97 4.67
CA GLN A 236 12.13 -3.98 3.78
C GLN A 236 13.35 -4.63 4.47
N PRO A 237 13.32 -5.93 4.80
CA PRO A 237 14.43 -6.58 5.49
C PRO A 237 15.60 -6.83 4.54
N LEU A 238 16.81 -6.61 5.04
CA LEU A 238 18.06 -6.92 4.35
C LEU A 238 18.86 -7.87 5.22
N TYR A 239 19.27 -8.99 4.65
CA TYR A 239 19.94 -10.05 5.37
C TYR A 239 21.42 -10.11 5.00
N ASP A 240 22.24 -10.46 5.99
CA ASP A 240 23.64 -10.85 5.79
C ASP A 240 23.90 -12.13 6.57
N THR A 241 24.78 -12.97 6.02
CA THR A 241 25.07 -14.30 6.56
C THR A 241 26.55 -14.45 6.86
N ARG A 242 26.87 -15.22 7.90
CA ARG A 242 28.27 -15.48 8.29
C ARG A 242 29.05 -16.15 7.16
N ILE A 243 30.27 -15.67 6.92
CA ILE A 243 31.18 -16.28 5.93
C ILE A 243 31.47 -17.73 6.33
N GLY A 244 31.16 -18.68 5.44
CA GLY A 244 31.32 -20.12 5.70
C GLY A 244 30.45 -20.65 6.87
N GLY A 245 29.39 -19.92 7.25
CA GLY A 245 28.44 -20.29 8.31
C GLY A 245 28.98 -20.23 9.74
N LYS A 246 30.20 -19.71 9.95
CA LYS A 246 30.83 -19.57 11.27
C LYS A 246 31.78 -18.38 11.40
N GLY A 247 32.24 -17.80 10.28
CA GLY A 247 33.12 -16.64 10.26
C GLY A 247 32.39 -15.34 10.62
N PRO A 248 33.06 -14.19 10.43
CA PRO A 248 32.41 -12.90 10.60
C PRO A 248 31.33 -12.72 9.54
N PHE A 249 30.46 -11.75 9.81
CA PHE A 249 29.54 -11.23 8.81
C PHE A 249 30.30 -10.45 7.73
N SER A 250 29.73 -10.40 6.53
CA SER A 250 30.33 -9.65 5.42
C SER A 250 29.99 -8.16 5.48
N ASP A 251 28.95 -7.82 6.23
CA ASP A 251 28.32 -6.50 6.29
C ASP A 251 27.76 -6.03 4.96
N ASN A 252 27.57 -6.94 4.00
CA ASN A 252 26.90 -6.62 2.75
C ASN A 252 25.46 -7.12 2.83
N MET A 253 24.60 -6.30 3.43
CA MET A 253 23.16 -6.54 3.43
C MET A 253 22.61 -6.07 2.09
N GLU A 254 22.17 -7.00 1.24
CA GLU A 254 21.71 -6.70 -0.13
C GLU A 254 20.26 -7.09 -0.34
N THR A 255 19.50 -6.22 -1.03
CA THR A 255 18.14 -6.58 -1.48
C THR A 255 17.78 -5.81 -2.76
N PRO A 256 17.00 -6.41 -3.68
CA PRO A 256 16.30 -5.62 -4.71
C PRO A 256 15.20 -4.78 -4.07
N LEU A 257 15.13 -3.50 -4.43
CA LEU A 257 14.09 -2.56 -4.03
C LEU A 257 13.53 -1.89 -5.28
N TYR A 258 12.20 -1.70 -5.33
CA TYR A 258 11.60 -0.82 -6.31
C TYR A 258 11.77 0.64 -5.89
N PHE A 259 12.15 1.49 -6.83
CA PHE A 259 12.21 2.94 -6.67
C PHE A 259 11.29 3.60 -7.69
N ASP A 260 10.47 4.54 -7.22
CA ASP A 260 9.58 5.34 -8.05
C ASP A 260 10.21 6.69 -8.47
N GLY A 261 11.33 7.05 -7.84
CA GLY A 261 12.10 8.28 -8.07
C GLY A 261 11.58 9.49 -7.32
N SER A 262 10.59 9.34 -6.43
CA SER A 262 10.00 10.42 -5.62
C SER A 262 10.30 10.29 -4.13
N ASN A 263 10.48 9.06 -3.65
CA ASN A 263 10.53 8.80 -2.21
C ASN A 263 11.92 8.97 -1.59
N SER A 264 11.94 9.15 -0.27
CA SER A 264 13.15 9.21 0.54
C SER A 264 13.14 8.08 1.56
N TYR A 265 14.33 7.62 1.95
CA TYR A 265 14.46 6.40 2.72
C TYR A 265 15.33 6.62 3.96
N TRP A 266 15.08 5.81 5.00
CA TRP A 266 16.03 5.60 6.08
C TRP A 266 16.53 4.17 6.06
N ALA A 267 17.81 3.99 6.38
CA ALA A 267 18.28 2.71 6.89
C ALA A 267 17.85 2.60 8.36
N ILE A 268 17.42 1.41 8.78
CA ILE A 268 17.19 1.10 10.17
C ILE A 268 18.26 0.12 10.61
N ASP A 269 19.06 0.54 11.57
CA ASP A 269 20.26 -0.17 12.03
C ASP A 269 20.43 -0.10 13.54
N TYR A 270 21.30 -0.98 14.04
CA TYR A 270 21.68 -1.14 15.44
C TYR A 270 23.17 -1.50 15.59
N ILE A 271 23.93 -1.64 14.49
CA ILE A 271 25.29 -2.17 14.49
C ILE A 271 26.30 -1.01 14.58
N VAL A 272 27.08 -0.98 15.66
CA VAL A 272 28.21 -0.08 15.82
C VAL A 272 29.45 -0.76 15.25
N ASN A 273 30.03 -0.17 14.20
CA ASN A 273 31.10 -0.80 13.42
C ASN A 273 32.39 -1.06 14.21
N ASP A 274 32.76 -0.17 15.14
CA ASP A 274 34.00 -0.27 15.91
C ASP A 274 33.87 0.34 17.31
N VAL A 275 33.60 -0.50 18.30
CA VAL A 275 33.55 -0.11 19.72
C VAL A 275 34.94 -0.04 20.38
N SER A 276 36.02 -0.34 19.65
CA SER A 276 37.40 -0.17 20.17
C SER A 276 37.88 1.29 20.05
N THR A 277 37.30 2.05 19.13
CA THR A 277 37.57 3.48 18.97
C THR A 277 36.91 4.29 20.08
N THR A 278 37.71 4.97 20.92
CA THR A 278 37.23 5.67 22.12
C THR A 278 36.12 6.69 21.85
N GLY A 279 36.19 7.44 20.74
CA GLY A 279 35.17 8.42 20.39
C GLY A 279 33.83 7.79 20.00
N ILE A 280 33.87 6.70 19.24
CA ILE A 280 32.67 5.95 18.81
C ILE A 280 32.03 5.29 20.02
N LEU A 281 32.84 4.61 20.84
CA LEU A 281 32.36 4.00 22.08
C LEU A 281 31.71 5.02 23.01
N ALA A 282 32.30 6.21 23.16
CA ALA A 282 31.73 7.28 24.00
C ALA A 282 30.33 7.73 23.54
N GLN A 283 30.09 7.76 22.22
CA GLN A 283 28.76 8.02 21.68
C GLN A 283 27.82 6.83 21.92
N ALA A 284 28.28 5.60 21.65
CA ALA A 284 27.46 4.40 21.74
C ALA A 284 26.98 4.10 23.18
N ILE A 285 27.83 4.27 24.20
CA ILE A 285 27.46 4.06 25.61
C ILE A 285 26.39 5.03 26.10
N THR A 286 26.17 6.15 25.40
CA THR A 286 25.10 7.09 25.73
C THR A 286 23.73 6.46 25.53
N ALA A 287 23.58 5.62 24.49
CA ALA A 287 22.34 4.91 24.21
C ALA A 287 22.28 3.52 24.83
N THR A 288 23.40 2.78 24.82
CA THR A 288 23.50 1.42 25.35
C THR A 288 24.72 1.33 26.26
N PRO A 289 24.60 1.60 27.57
CA PRO A 289 25.74 1.74 28.49
C PRO A 289 26.67 0.52 28.58
N ASP A 290 26.13 -0.67 28.36
CA ASP A 290 26.85 -1.94 28.44
C ASP A 290 27.39 -2.44 27.09
N ILE A 291 27.28 -1.64 26.02
CA ILE A 291 27.76 -2.03 24.69
C ILE A 291 29.25 -2.39 24.73
N HIS A 292 29.59 -3.47 24.03
CA HIS A 292 30.92 -4.05 23.95
C HIS A 292 31.08 -4.73 22.59
N GLU A 293 32.28 -5.21 22.31
CA GLU A 293 32.53 -6.01 21.11
C GLU A 293 31.71 -7.29 21.20
N THR A 294 30.96 -7.58 20.16
CA THR A 294 30.19 -8.82 20.04
C THR A 294 31.15 -10.00 19.93
N GLY A 295 31.23 -10.78 21.00
CA GLY A 295 32.13 -11.92 21.14
C GLY A 295 31.88 -13.02 20.11
N SER A 296 30.66 -13.24 19.63
CA SER A 296 30.45 -14.26 18.59
C SER A 296 31.05 -13.90 17.22
N VAL A 297 31.37 -12.62 16.96
CA VAL A 297 31.90 -12.14 15.66
C VAL A 297 33.38 -11.74 15.76
N HIS A 298 33.80 -11.15 16.88
CA HIS A 298 35.20 -10.75 17.16
C HIS A 298 35.84 -9.87 16.06
N ASN A 299 35.12 -8.83 15.63
CA ASN A 299 35.57 -7.88 14.61
C ASN A 299 35.55 -6.43 15.10
N ASN A 300 35.61 -6.21 16.42
CA ASN A 300 35.41 -4.93 17.11
C ASN A 300 34.01 -4.30 16.96
N SER A 301 33.08 -4.90 16.23
CA SER A 301 31.70 -4.39 16.16
C SER A 301 30.93 -4.69 17.44
N GLY A 302 29.97 -3.83 17.77
CA GLY A 302 29.02 -4.03 18.86
C GLY A 302 27.60 -3.75 18.39
N THR A 303 26.61 -4.01 19.25
CA THR A 303 25.20 -3.80 18.92
C THR A 303 24.50 -2.95 19.97
N HIS A 304 23.67 -2.01 19.52
CA HIS A 304 22.62 -1.46 20.35
C HIS A 304 21.53 -2.51 20.63
N ASP A 305 20.79 -2.27 21.71
CA ASP A 305 19.63 -3.06 22.10
C ASP A 305 18.30 -2.43 21.65
N LYS A 306 18.38 -1.40 20.80
CA LYS A 306 17.26 -0.70 20.16
C LYS A 306 17.64 -0.30 18.73
N LEU A 307 16.62 -0.08 17.90
CA LEU A 307 16.76 0.33 16.50
C LEU A 307 16.87 1.86 16.34
N PHE A 308 17.63 2.30 15.34
CA PHE A 308 17.84 3.70 15.00
C PHE A 308 17.54 3.98 13.54
N PHE A 309 17.00 5.16 13.26
CA PHE A 309 16.87 5.67 11.89
C PHE A 309 18.16 6.39 11.46
N LEU A 310 18.75 5.91 10.37
CA LEU A 310 19.94 6.46 9.75
C LEU A 310 19.58 7.08 8.40
N GLY A 311 19.93 8.34 8.24
CA GLY A 311 19.79 9.09 7.00
C GLY A 311 21.10 9.80 6.64
N ASN A 312 21.13 10.53 5.53
CA ASN A 312 22.33 11.28 5.10
C ASN A 312 22.19 12.81 5.23
N GLY A 313 21.11 13.27 5.87
CA GLY A 313 20.82 14.69 6.07
C GLY A 313 20.05 15.33 4.90
N GLY A 314 19.39 14.53 4.06
CA GLY A 314 18.66 15.01 2.87
C GLY A 314 19.59 15.35 1.69
N VAL A 315 20.80 14.81 1.68
CA VAL A 315 21.74 14.97 0.57
C VAL A 315 21.31 14.04 -0.58
N ASP A 316 21.27 14.55 -1.80
CA ASP A 316 21.01 13.68 -2.97
C ASP A 316 22.16 12.68 -3.13
N TYR A 317 21.82 11.40 -3.19
CA TYR A 317 22.74 10.30 -3.42
C TYR A 317 23.61 10.48 -4.69
N ASN A 318 23.05 11.09 -5.73
CA ASN A 318 23.73 11.33 -7.01
C ASN A 318 24.63 12.57 -7.00
N SER A 319 24.72 13.29 -5.88
CA SER A 319 25.57 14.48 -5.76
C SER A 319 27.06 14.14 -5.77
N THR A 320 27.90 15.19 -5.75
CA THR A 320 29.36 15.07 -5.56
C THR A 320 29.77 15.21 -4.09
N ASN A 321 28.81 15.23 -3.16
CA ASN A 321 29.10 15.35 -1.73
C ASN A 321 29.80 14.07 -1.23
N GLU A 322 30.77 14.22 -0.32
CA GLU A 322 31.46 13.09 0.30
C GLU A 322 30.55 12.22 1.17
N TYR A 323 29.43 12.77 1.64
CA TYR A 323 28.44 12.06 2.47
C TYR A 323 27.23 11.53 1.68
N ARG A 324 27.23 11.65 0.35
CA ARG A 324 26.07 11.27 -0.50
C ARG A 324 25.59 9.84 -0.25
N ASP A 325 26.53 8.94 0.03
CA ASP A 325 26.33 7.51 0.22
C ASP A 325 26.57 7.09 1.68
N LYS A 326 26.69 8.04 2.60
CA LYS A 326 26.94 7.81 4.03
C LYS A 326 25.70 8.16 4.83
N VAL A 327 25.31 7.27 5.72
CA VAL A 327 24.18 7.48 6.63
C VAL A 327 24.64 7.38 8.07
N TRP A 328 23.98 8.12 8.97
CA TRP A 328 24.21 8.08 10.42
C TRP A 328 22.95 8.48 11.17
N ALA A 329 22.92 8.21 12.47
CA ALA A 329 21.70 8.35 13.26
C ALA A 329 21.17 9.79 13.28
N ASN A 330 19.84 9.90 13.42
CA ASN A 330 19.15 11.19 13.61
C ASN A 330 19.34 12.20 12.48
N GLN A 331 19.37 11.70 11.25
CA GLN A 331 19.38 12.52 10.06
C GLN A 331 18.10 12.36 9.25
N LYS A 332 17.81 13.40 8.46
CA LYS A 332 16.79 13.35 7.42
C LYS A 332 17.07 12.18 6.45
N PRO A 333 16.01 11.58 5.89
CA PRO A 333 16.13 10.44 5.00
C PRO A 333 16.94 10.83 3.76
N PHE A 334 17.57 9.84 3.15
CA PHE A 334 18.30 10.04 1.90
C PHE A 334 17.37 9.86 0.71
N THR A 335 17.56 10.64 -0.34
CA THR A 335 16.77 10.53 -1.58
C THR A 335 17.55 9.77 -2.63
N LEU A 336 16.90 8.79 -3.26
CA LEU A 336 17.41 8.07 -4.43
C LEU A 336 16.52 8.38 -5.62
N ASN A 337 17.00 9.25 -6.51
CA ASN A 337 16.35 9.53 -7.80
C ASN A 337 16.58 8.39 -8.79
N LEU A 338 16.11 7.19 -8.44
CA LEU A 338 16.20 5.97 -9.23
C LEU A 338 14.79 5.52 -9.62
N HIS A 339 14.67 4.83 -10.75
CA HIS A 339 13.41 4.24 -11.20
C HIS A 339 13.57 2.75 -11.45
N GLY A 340 12.52 1.99 -11.12
CA GLY A 340 12.48 0.53 -11.29
C GLY A 340 13.19 -0.22 -10.16
N ILE A 341 13.38 -1.52 -10.37
CA ILE A 341 14.04 -2.38 -9.38
C ILE A 341 15.54 -2.15 -9.44
N LYS A 342 16.13 -1.86 -8.28
CA LYS A 342 17.56 -1.69 -8.11
C LYS A 342 18.04 -2.53 -6.95
N ARG A 343 19.19 -3.20 -7.13
CA ARG A 343 19.86 -3.89 -6.04
C ARG A 343 20.62 -2.88 -5.21
N ILE A 344 20.19 -2.72 -3.97
CA ILE A 344 20.84 -1.86 -2.99
C ILE A 344 21.61 -2.72 -2.00
N LYS A 345 22.77 -2.22 -1.62
CA LYS A 345 23.59 -2.72 -0.53
C LYS A 345 23.65 -1.69 0.57
N TYR A 346 23.38 -2.13 1.78
CA TYR A 346 23.72 -1.40 3.01
C TYR A 346 24.92 -2.08 3.67
N ASN A 347 25.86 -1.27 4.17
CA ASN A 347 27.03 -1.77 4.91
C ASN A 347 27.41 -0.84 6.08
N PRO A 348 27.22 -1.27 7.34
CA PRO A 348 27.59 -0.47 8.52
C PRO A 348 29.12 -0.27 8.65
N ASN A 349 29.92 -1.21 8.17
CA ASN A 349 31.39 -1.12 8.22
C ASN A 349 32.00 -0.17 7.17
N GLN A 350 31.21 0.30 6.21
CA GLN A 350 31.64 1.26 5.18
C GLN A 350 31.16 2.70 5.46
N GLY A 351 30.67 2.96 6.67
CA GLY A 351 30.30 4.30 7.15
C GLY A 351 31.51 5.25 7.31
N ASN A 352 31.30 6.34 8.05
CA ASN A 352 32.35 7.30 8.36
C ASN A 352 32.52 7.41 9.89
N ASN A 353 33.72 7.11 10.36
CA ASN A 353 34.04 7.14 11.80
C ASN A 353 33.96 8.55 12.39
N ASP A 354 34.29 9.59 11.64
CA ASP A 354 34.16 10.97 12.11
C ASP A 354 32.70 11.34 12.34
N LEU A 355 31.78 10.84 11.50
CA LEU A 355 30.33 10.99 11.71
C LEU A 355 29.86 10.20 12.94
N SER A 356 30.38 8.99 13.11
CA SER A 356 30.06 8.11 14.25
C SER A 356 30.56 8.64 15.60
N MET A 357 31.48 9.60 15.60
CA MET A 357 31.96 10.28 16.81
C MET A 357 31.18 11.56 17.12
N GLN A 358 30.28 12.02 16.23
CA GLN A 358 29.50 13.23 16.46
C GLN A 358 28.41 13.02 17.51
N ASP A 359 28.07 14.10 18.20
CA ASP A 359 27.01 14.08 19.20
C ASP A 359 25.66 13.67 18.60
N GLY A 360 25.01 12.68 19.22
CA GLY A 360 23.73 12.14 18.77
C GLY A 360 23.80 11.18 17.57
N SER A 361 25.00 10.80 17.14
CA SER A 361 25.22 9.69 16.19
C SER A 361 25.13 8.32 16.86
N TYR A 362 25.36 8.27 18.19
CA TYR A 362 25.41 7.06 19.00
C TYR A 362 26.38 5.99 18.49
N GLY A 363 27.44 6.40 17.80
CA GLY A 363 28.41 5.44 17.24
C GLY A 363 27.96 4.80 15.93
N LEU A 364 26.82 5.20 15.37
CA LEU A 364 26.24 4.60 14.17
C LEU A 364 26.61 5.40 12.93
N SER A 365 27.18 4.71 11.95
CA SER A 365 27.26 5.14 10.56
C SER A 365 27.29 3.93 9.65
N GLY A 366 26.79 4.07 8.43
CA GLY A 366 26.90 3.07 7.38
C GLY A 366 26.98 3.68 6.00
N SER A 367 27.04 2.84 4.98
CA SER A 367 27.05 3.28 3.59
C SER A 367 26.05 2.52 2.73
N ILE A 368 25.50 3.22 1.74
CA ILE A 368 24.49 2.73 0.82
C ILE A 368 25.08 2.70 -0.60
N GLN A 369 24.97 1.58 -1.28
CA GLN A 369 25.52 1.38 -2.62
C GLN A 369 24.47 0.79 -3.55
N VAL A 370 24.42 1.28 -4.79
CA VAL A 370 23.65 0.66 -5.88
C VAL A 370 24.60 -0.31 -6.61
N ILE A 371 24.29 -1.60 -6.67
CA ILE A 371 25.25 -2.65 -7.10
C ILE A 371 25.36 -2.77 -8.63
N SER A 372 24.26 -2.62 -9.36
CA SER A 372 24.25 -2.71 -10.84
C SER A 372 24.16 -1.33 -11.50
N GLY A 373 25.31 -0.84 -11.99
CA GLY A 373 25.42 0.25 -12.95
C GLY A 373 25.11 1.67 -12.45
N ASN A 374 25.23 2.63 -13.36
CA ASN A 374 24.94 4.05 -13.10
C ASN A 374 23.40 4.25 -13.05
N ALA A 375 22.91 5.42 -12.65
CA ALA A 375 21.46 5.73 -12.66
C ALA A 375 20.76 5.45 -14.01
N ALA A 376 21.50 5.44 -15.12
CA ALA A 376 21.01 5.14 -16.47
C ALA A 376 20.84 3.64 -16.78
N ASP A 377 21.45 2.74 -16.00
CA ASP A 377 21.49 1.29 -16.26
C ASP A 377 20.42 0.56 -15.42
N ALA A 378 19.14 0.92 -15.58
CA ALA A 378 18.07 0.07 -15.04
C ALA A 378 18.00 -1.24 -15.82
N ASP A 379 18.10 -2.38 -15.13
CA ASP A 379 17.93 -3.70 -15.75
C ASP A 379 16.54 -3.79 -16.43
N VAL A 380 15.51 -3.16 -15.84
CA VAL A 380 14.25 -2.76 -16.50
C VAL A 380 13.76 -1.44 -15.88
N LEU A 381 13.65 -0.37 -16.68
CA LEU A 381 13.04 0.89 -16.23
C LEU A 381 11.53 0.69 -16.07
N ILE A 382 10.96 0.83 -14.88
CA ILE A 382 9.51 0.68 -14.64
C ILE A 382 8.97 1.98 -14.02
N LYS A 383 8.35 2.82 -14.85
CA LYS A 383 7.68 4.05 -14.42
C LYS A 383 6.19 3.84 -14.17
N THR A 384 5.56 3.01 -15.00
CA THR A 384 4.17 2.59 -14.82
C THR A 384 4.09 1.09 -15.00
N MET A 385 3.08 0.49 -14.37
CA MET A 385 2.73 -0.91 -14.52
C MET A 385 1.24 -0.98 -14.79
N SER A 386 0.82 -1.79 -15.77
CA SER A 386 -0.60 -1.93 -16.10
C SER A 386 -0.95 -3.40 -16.34
N MET A 387 -2.15 -3.81 -15.95
CA MET A 387 -2.74 -5.10 -16.33
C MET A 387 -3.55 -4.92 -17.63
N ILE A 388 -3.11 -5.56 -18.71
CA ILE A 388 -3.72 -5.41 -20.04
C ILE A 388 -4.27 -6.77 -20.50
N GLY A 389 -5.53 -6.79 -20.94
CA GLY A 389 -6.18 -8.00 -21.43
C GLY A 389 -7.71 -7.92 -21.41
N ASP A 390 -8.40 -8.93 -21.92
CA ASP A 390 -9.87 -8.92 -21.93
C ASP A 390 -10.50 -9.16 -20.55
N ALA A 391 -9.68 -9.55 -19.56
CA ALA A 391 -10.07 -9.57 -18.15
C ALA A 391 -10.36 -8.16 -17.61
N VAL A 392 -9.60 -7.16 -18.07
CA VAL A 392 -9.69 -5.77 -17.60
C VAL A 392 -10.44 -4.93 -18.62
N GLU A 393 -11.57 -4.36 -18.19
CA GLU A 393 -12.36 -3.46 -19.03
C GLU A 393 -11.52 -2.32 -19.60
N GLU A 394 -11.86 -1.88 -20.81
CA GLU A 394 -11.20 -0.79 -21.53
C GLU A 394 -9.75 -1.04 -21.98
N THR A 395 -9.12 -2.13 -21.55
CA THR A 395 -7.79 -2.54 -22.04
C THR A 395 -7.87 -3.49 -23.24
N TYR A 396 -9.08 -3.85 -23.65
CA TYR A 396 -9.37 -4.74 -24.77
C TYR A 396 -10.45 -4.16 -25.69
N ASP A 397 -10.28 -4.33 -26.99
CA ASP A 397 -11.29 -4.03 -28.01
C ASP A 397 -11.92 -5.33 -28.50
N ALA A 398 -13.16 -5.60 -28.07
CA ALA A 398 -13.90 -6.80 -28.46
C ALA A 398 -14.26 -6.84 -29.95
N VAL A 399 -14.31 -5.70 -30.65
CA VAL A 399 -14.62 -5.65 -32.08
C VAL A 399 -13.42 -6.06 -32.92
N THR A 400 -12.23 -5.57 -32.56
CA THR A 400 -11.00 -5.85 -33.32
C THR A 400 -10.19 -7.01 -32.75
N GLY A 401 -10.51 -7.47 -31.53
CA GLY A 401 -9.76 -8.49 -30.81
C GLY A 401 -8.40 -8.01 -30.30
N LYS A 402 -8.15 -6.68 -30.27
CA LYS A 402 -6.84 -6.09 -29.97
C LYS A 402 -6.74 -5.61 -28.54
N TRP A 403 -5.53 -5.74 -27.98
CA TRP A 403 -5.17 -5.21 -26.67
C TRP A 403 -4.76 -3.74 -26.81
N LYS A 404 -5.14 -2.92 -25.83
CA LYS A 404 -4.92 -1.48 -25.78
C LYS A 404 -3.84 -1.16 -24.73
N TYR A 405 -2.58 -1.34 -25.11
CA TYR A 405 -1.42 -1.16 -24.21
C TYR A 405 -1.31 0.23 -23.58
N THR A 406 -1.81 1.27 -24.26
CA THR A 406 -1.82 2.66 -23.78
C THR A 406 -3.03 3.00 -22.91
N SER A 407 -3.88 2.03 -22.58
CA SER A 407 -5.03 2.26 -21.70
C SER A 407 -4.55 2.48 -20.27
N THR A 408 -5.09 3.49 -19.60
CA THR A 408 -4.84 3.76 -18.17
C THR A 408 -5.82 3.01 -17.25
N ALA A 409 -6.81 2.31 -17.81
CA ALA A 409 -7.82 1.58 -17.02
C ALA A 409 -7.22 0.37 -16.27
N GLY A 410 -6.09 -0.15 -16.77
CA GLY A 410 -5.35 -1.23 -16.14
C GLY A 410 -4.20 -0.75 -15.25
N ASP A 411 -4.04 0.55 -15.03
CA ASP A 411 -2.88 1.07 -14.30
C ASP A 411 -2.86 0.61 -12.85
N MET A 412 -1.75 0.01 -12.47
CA MET A 412 -1.47 -0.47 -11.14
C MET A 412 -0.72 0.61 -10.36
N LYS A 413 -0.98 0.69 -9.06
CA LYS A 413 -0.26 1.58 -8.13
C LYS A 413 0.77 0.78 -7.36
N TYR A 414 1.94 1.35 -7.12
CA TYR A 414 2.88 0.73 -6.20
C TYR A 414 2.35 0.90 -4.77
N ASP A 415 2.37 -0.19 -4.01
CA ASP A 415 1.92 -0.30 -2.63
C ASP A 415 3.17 -0.57 -1.78
N ASP A 416 3.65 0.43 -1.05
CA ASP A 416 4.82 0.33 -0.16
C ASP A 416 4.57 -0.54 1.08
N ASN A 417 3.31 -0.80 1.43
CA ASN A 417 2.96 -1.68 2.53
C ASN A 417 3.16 -3.15 2.12
N GLU A 418 2.70 -3.51 0.92
CA GLU A 418 2.82 -4.86 0.34
C GLU A 418 4.06 -5.06 -0.55
N ARG A 419 4.77 -3.98 -0.88
CA ARG A 419 5.95 -3.91 -1.76
C ARG A 419 5.68 -4.48 -3.16
N CYS A 420 4.54 -4.10 -3.73
CA CYS A 420 4.08 -4.64 -5.01
C CYS A 420 3.28 -3.61 -5.80
N PHE A 421 3.06 -3.85 -7.09
CA PHE A 421 2.06 -3.12 -7.85
C PHE A 421 0.69 -3.75 -7.64
N SER A 422 -0.32 -2.96 -7.28
CA SER A 422 -1.67 -3.43 -7.03
C SER A 422 -2.71 -2.75 -7.93
N LEU A 423 -3.72 -3.53 -8.32
CA LEU A 423 -4.91 -3.06 -9.02
C LEU A 423 -6.13 -3.80 -8.50
N THR A 424 -7.20 -3.07 -8.19
CA THR A 424 -8.48 -3.66 -7.84
C THR A 424 -9.45 -3.51 -9.01
N ILE A 425 -9.99 -4.63 -9.48
CA ILE A 425 -11.00 -4.66 -10.56
C ILE A 425 -12.27 -5.37 -10.10
N SER A 426 -13.36 -5.15 -10.83
CA SER A 426 -14.60 -5.88 -10.67
C SER A 426 -14.90 -6.69 -11.93
N THR A 427 -15.16 -7.98 -11.79
CA THR A 427 -15.42 -8.89 -12.91
C THR A 427 -16.84 -9.46 -12.87
N VAL A 428 -17.36 -9.79 -14.05
CA VAL A 428 -18.67 -10.44 -14.24
C VAL A 428 -18.48 -11.89 -14.69
N ASP A 429 -19.50 -12.74 -14.46
CA ASP A 429 -19.41 -14.20 -14.66
C ASP A 429 -18.92 -14.60 -16.05
N ALA A 430 -19.28 -13.84 -17.08
CA ALA A 430 -18.89 -14.11 -18.46
C ALA A 430 -17.36 -14.09 -18.70
N LYS A 431 -16.59 -13.40 -17.85
CA LYS A 431 -15.12 -13.25 -17.97
C LYS A 431 -14.32 -14.39 -17.31
N TYR A 432 -14.89 -15.05 -16.30
CA TYR A 432 -14.18 -15.94 -15.36
C TYR A 432 -13.27 -16.99 -16.00
N ALA A 433 -13.72 -17.74 -17.01
CA ALA A 433 -12.99 -18.91 -17.51
C ALA A 433 -12.39 -18.72 -18.92
N LYS A 434 -12.50 -17.52 -19.49
CA LYS A 434 -12.16 -17.26 -20.90
C LYS A 434 -11.19 -16.11 -21.07
N SER A 435 -11.09 -15.23 -20.08
CA SER A 435 -10.29 -14.03 -20.19
C SER A 435 -8.84 -14.24 -19.82
N HIS A 436 -7.99 -13.44 -20.44
CA HIS A 436 -6.55 -13.51 -20.36
C HIS A 436 -5.97 -12.11 -20.20
N PHE A 437 -4.76 -12.04 -19.64
CA PHE A 437 -4.07 -10.77 -19.43
C PHE A 437 -2.54 -10.93 -19.43
N ARG A 438 -1.85 -9.79 -19.44
CA ARG A 438 -0.43 -9.65 -19.11
C ARG A 438 -0.22 -8.41 -18.25
N PHE A 439 0.88 -8.40 -17.51
CA PHE A 439 1.39 -7.18 -16.91
C PHE A 439 2.27 -6.46 -17.94
N VAL A 440 2.17 -5.15 -18.04
CA VAL A 440 2.83 -4.33 -19.06
C VAL A 440 3.46 -3.12 -18.38
N ALA A 441 4.77 -2.98 -18.48
CA ALA A 441 5.47 -1.80 -17.99
C ALA A 441 5.42 -0.67 -19.02
N ASN A 442 5.32 0.58 -18.54
CA ASN A 442 5.44 1.80 -19.32
C ASN A 442 4.47 1.92 -20.51
N HIS A 443 3.35 1.20 -20.50
CA HIS A 443 2.44 1.06 -21.64
C HIS A 443 3.11 0.57 -22.92
N ASP A 444 4.24 -0.12 -22.81
CA ASP A 444 5.03 -0.62 -23.91
C ASP A 444 4.79 -2.12 -24.11
N ALA A 445 4.19 -2.48 -25.24
CA ALA A 445 3.91 -3.87 -25.55
C ALA A 445 5.17 -4.74 -25.55
N ASP A 446 6.34 -4.18 -25.89
CA ASP A 446 7.61 -4.90 -25.88
C ASP A 446 8.19 -5.04 -24.45
N GLN A 447 7.52 -4.55 -23.39
CA GLN A 447 7.90 -4.70 -21.98
C GLN A 447 6.74 -5.29 -21.18
N ASN A 448 6.62 -6.63 -21.19
CA ASN A 448 5.48 -7.31 -20.57
C ASN A 448 5.88 -8.59 -19.82
N TRP A 449 4.99 -9.06 -18.94
CA TRP A 449 5.10 -10.34 -18.26
C TRP A 449 3.94 -11.26 -18.63
N GLY A 450 4.28 -12.51 -18.94
CA GLY A 450 3.32 -13.58 -19.21
C GLY A 450 3.74 -14.88 -18.52
N GLU A 451 3.03 -15.97 -18.83
CA GLU A 451 3.34 -17.31 -18.32
C GLU A 451 4.79 -17.71 -18.60
N THR A 452 5.43 -18.45 -17.71
CA THR A 452 6.83 -18.84 -17.90
C THR A 452 6.98 -19.90 -19.00
N ASP A 453 8.11 -19.92 -19.69
CA ASP A 453 8.40 -20.97 -20.68
C ASP A 453 8.46 -22.38 -20.04
N GLY A 454 8.79 -22.44 -18.74
CA GLY A 454 8.74 -23.66 -17.93
C GLY A 454 7.31 -24.18 -17.75
N ASN A 455 6.36 -23.30 -17.46
CA ASN A 455 4.94 -23.64 -17.33
C ASN A 455 4.42 -24.25 -18.62
N ILE A 456 4.74 -23.59 -19.75
CA ILE A 456 4.33 -23.99 -21.09
C ILE A 456 4.88 -25.36 -21.48
N THR A 457 6.15 -25.62 -21.18
CA THR A 457 6.82 -26.87 -21.55
C THR A 457 6.30 -28.05 -20.75
N ASN A 458 6.06 -27.86 -19.45
CA ASN A 458 5.69 -28.95 -18.53
C ASN A 458 4.18 -29.14 -18.39
N ASN A 459 3.38 -28.16 -18.85
CA ASN A 459 1.94 -28.13 -18.67
C ASN A 459 1.52 -28.20 -17.18
N THR A 460 2.32 -27.59 -16.33
CA THR A 460 2.18 -27.48 -14.86
C THR A 460 2.73 -26.12 -14.44
N GLY A 461 2.28 -25.56 -13.33
CA GLY A 461 2.70 -24.25 -12.84
C GLY A 461 1.92 -23.09 -13.47
N PHE A 462 0.80 -23.37 -14.16
CA PHE A 462 -0.11 -22.33 -14.61
C PHE A 462 -1.02 -21.85 -13.47
N ALA A 463 -1.78 -20.79 -13.70
CA ALA A 463 -2.99 -20.56 -12.91
C ALA A 463 -3.99 -21.72 -13.08
N ARG A 464 -4.59 -22.19 -11.98
CA ARG A 464 -5.65 -23.21 -12.01
C ARG A 464 -6.83 -22.72 -12.86
N PRO A 465 -7.36 -23.52 -13.80
CA PRO A 465 -8.52 -23.12 -14.60
C PRO A 465 -9.82 -22.96 -13.80
N THR A 466 -9.89 -23.57 -12.61
CA THR A 466 -11.03 -23.47 -11.71
C THR A 466 -10.52 -22.99 -10.37
N TYR A 467 -11.08 -21.88 -9.89
CA TYR A 467 -10.70 -21.18 -8.67
C TYR A 467 -10.64 -22.10 -7.44
N ASP A 468 -11.74 -22.79 -7.13
CA ASP A 468 -11.86 -23.67 -5.96
C ASP A 468 -11.49 -25.14 -6.26
N ALA A 469 -10.64 -25.38 -7.26
CA ALA A 469 -10.19 -26.73 -7.54
C ALA A 469 -9.22 -27.24 -6.46
N ALA A 470 -9.28 -28.55 -6.21
CA ALA A 470 -8.31 -29.24 -5.37
C ALA A 470 -6.87 -29.02 -5.87
N ASP A 471 -5.92 -29.13 -4.95
CA ASP A 471 -4.51 -28.94 -5.27
C ASP A 471 -4.04 -29.89 -6.39
N ASP A 472 -3.45 -29.30 -7.41
CA ASP A 472 -2.82 -29.97 -8.53
C ASP A 472 -1.43 -29.37 -8.80
N GLY A 473 -0.84 -29.68 -9.95
CA GLY A 473 0.43 -29.09 -10.35
C GLY A 473 0.35 -27.61 -10.75
N ASN A 474 -0.80 -26.94 -10.58
CA ASN A 474 -1.05 -25.54 -10.94
C ASN A 474 -1.34 -24.69 -9.69
N HIS A 475 -1.15 -23.39 -9.83
CA HIS A 475 -1.24 -22.41 -8.75
C HIS A 475 -2.64 -21.84 -8.60
N SER A 476 -3.10 -21.72 -7.36
CA SER A 476 -4.33 -21.01 -7.01
C SER A 476 -4.20 -19.48 -7.21
N CYS A 477 -2.96 -18.98 -7.30
CA CYS A 477 -2.62 -17.55 -7.33
C CYS A 477 -3.03 -16.83 -6.03
N MET A 478 -3.19 -17.55 -4.92
CA MET A 478 -3.38 -16.96 -3.59
C MET A 478 -2.02 -16.54 -3.00
N ALA A 479 -2.01 -15.82 -1.88
CA ALA A 479 -0.76 -15.31 -1.30
C ALA A 479 0.21 -16.42 -0.85
N ASP A 480 -0.30 -17.57 -0.39
CA ASP A 480 0.47 -18.75 -0.02
C ASP A 480 0.89 -19.64 -1.23
N ASP A 481 0.32 -19.38 -2.41
CA ASP A 481 0.52 -20.16 -3.63
C ASP A 481 0.42 -19.25 -4.88
N ALA A 482 1.33 -18.28 -4.92
CA ALA A 482 1.49 -17.32 -6.00
C ALA A 482 1.86 -18.01 -7.32
N ASN A 483 1.55 -17.37 -8.45
CA ASN A 483 1.94 -17.86 -9.76
C ASN A 483 3.14 -17.07 -10.31
N ASP A 484 4.13 -17.77 -10.82
CA ASP A 484 5.35 -17.20 -11.40
C ASP A 484 5.08 -16.68 -12.82
N VAL A 485 5.68 -15.56 -13.18
CA VAL A 485 5.62 -14.98 -14.52
C VAL A 485 7.01 -14.60 -15.00
N GLN A 486 7.14 -14.38 -16.31
CA GLN A 486 8.43 -14.12 -16.95
C GLN A 486 8.39 -12.84 -17.75
N PHE A 487 9.40 -11.98 -17.57
CA PHE A 487 9.61 -10.78 -18.36
C PHE A 487 9.90 -11.12 -19.82
N ARG A 488 9.29 -10.36 -20.72
CA ARG A 488 9.33 -10.54 -22.17
C ARG A 488 9.64 -9.22 -22.84
N THR A 489 10.61 -9.26 -23.75
CA THR A 489 11.09 -8.11 -24.53
C THR A 489 10.46 -8.02 -25.92
N THR A 490 9.35 -8.73 -26.14
CA THR A 490 8.68 -8.83 -27.43
C THR A 490 7.19 -8.69 -27.21
N ALA A 491 6.57 -7.80 -27.97
CA ALA A 491 5.13 -7.65 -27.98
C ALA A 491 4.46 -8.99 -28.29
N ARG A 492 3.41 -9.28 -27.52
CA ARG A 492 2.58 -10.48 -27.63
C ARG A 492 2.25 -10.85 -29.08
N GLU A 493 1.84 -9.88 -29.90
CA GLU A 493 1.42 -10.08 -31.29
C GLU A 493 2.57 -10.49 -32.24
N LYS A 494 3.82 -10.27 -31.83
CA LYS A 494 5.04 -10.60 -32.58
C LYS A 494 5.70 -11.89 -32.09
N GLU A 495 5.19 -12.50 -31.01
CA GLU A 495 5.78 -13.71 -30.45
C GLU A 495 5.65 -14.90 -31.41
N GLU A 496 6.68 -15.75 -31.42
CA GLU A 496 6.62 -17.02 -32.12
C GLU A 496 5.44 -17.86 -31.61
N GLY A 497 4.60 -18.33 -32.54
CA GLY A 497 3.39 -19.09 -32.21
C GLY A 497 2.17 -18.24 -31.84
N PHE A 498 2.24 -16.90 -31.93
CA PHE A 498 1.06 -16.05 -31.76
C PHE A 498 -0.05 -16.46 -32.75
N GLY A 499 -1.26 -16.70 -32.23
CA GLY A 499 -2.42 -17.17 -33.02
C GLY A 499 -2.44 -18.67 -33.34
N SER A 500 -1.39 -19.44 -33.00
CA SER A 500 -1.38 -20.91 -33.14
C SER A 500 -2.29 -21.62 -32.13
N THR A 501 -2.56 -20.95 -31.02
CA THR A 501 -3.53 -21.32 -29.98
C THR A 501 -4.41 -20.11 -29.71
N THR A 502 -5.67 -20.34 -29.39
CA THR A 502 -6.60 -19.28 -28.99
C THR A 502 -7.17 -19.67 -27.64
N PRO A 503 -6.73 -19.02 -26.55
CA PRO A 503 -5.76 -17.91 -26.45
C PRO A 503 -4.29 -18.35 -26.57
N ASN A 504 -3.35 -17.39 -26.65
CA ASN A 504 -1.91 -17.66 -26.70
C ASN A 504 -1.46 -18.27 -25.36
N LYS A 505 -0.76 -19.41 -25.39
CA LYS A 505 -0.26 -20.11 -24.18
C LYS A 505 0.62 -19.27 -23.25
N LYS A 506 1.21 -18.17 -23.76
CA LYS A 506 2.02 -17.24 -22.98
C LYS A 506 1.19 -16.19 -22.24
N ASP A 507 -0.10 -16.07 -22.56
CA ASP A 507 -1.00 -15.16 -21.85
C ASP A 507 -1.44 -15.80 -20.53
N ILE A 508 -1.62 -14.97 -19.51
CA ILE A 508 -2.01 -15.43 -18.18
C ILE A 508 -3.52 -15.60 -18.16
N LEU A 509 -4.00 -16.74 -17.66
CA LEU A 509 -5.43 -17.01 -17.50
C LEU A 509 -5.99 -16.17 -16.35
N TRP A 510 -7.08 -15.44 -16.59
CA TRP A 510 -7.94 -14.96 -15.52
C TRP A 510 -8.76 -16.14 -15.00
N ASN A 511 -8.67 -16.45 -13.72
CA ASN A 511 -9.32 -17.58 -13.09
C ASN A 511 -10.08 -17.19 -11.83
N ARG A 512 -10.71 -16.00 -11.83
CA ARG A 512 -11.58 -15.56 -10.72
C ARG A 512 -13.03 -15.35 -11.16
N PRO A 513 -14.01 -15.85 -10.38
CA PRO A 513 -15.42 -15.69 -10.70
C PRO A 513 -15.85 -14.21 -10.67
N ALA A 514 -17.14 -13.94 -10.90
CA ALA A 514 -17.65 -12.58 -10.64
C ALA A 514 -17.33 -12.14 -9.22
N GLY A 515 -17.00 -10.87 -9.05
CA GLY A 515 -16.60 -10.29 -7.77
C GLY A 515 -15.56 -9.19 -7.91
N ILE A 516 -15.14 -8.65 -6.78
CA ILE A 516 -14.09 -7.64 -6.69
C ILE A 516 -12.79 -8.33 -6.28
N TRP A 517 -11.73 -8.06 -7.03
CA TRP A 517 -10.46 -8.74 -6.89
C TRP A 517 -9.31 -7.75 -6.89
N THR A 518 -8.39 -7.90 -5.94
CA THR A 518 -7.12 -7.17 -5.90
C THR A 518 -6.04 -8.07 -6.47
N ILE A 519 -5.47 -7.62 -7.58
CA ILE A 519 -4.31 -8.23 -8.23
C ILE A 519 -3.07 -7.54 -7.66
N ARG A 520 -2.09 -8.33 -7.21
CA ARG A 520 -0.78 -7.85 -6.78
C ARG A 520 0.29 -8.46 -7.67
N PHE A 521 1.14 -7.62 -8.23
CA PHE A 521 2.27 -8.00 -9.06
C PHE A 521 3.57 -7.60 -8.36
N TYR A 522 4.43 -8.60 -8.14
CA TYR A 522 5.70 -8.46 -7.44
C TYR A 522 6.80 -8.60 -8.49
N PRO A 523 7.33 -7.48 -9.02
CA PRO A 523 8.48 -7.55 -9.89
C PRO A 523 9.71 -7.80 -8.99
N GLU A 524 10.35 -8.96 -9.14
CA GLU A 524 11.37 -9.43 -8.21
C GLU A 524 12.55 -10.03 -8.99
N LEU A 525 13.76 -9.88 -8.44
CA LEU A 525 14.98 -10.49 -8.96
C LEU A 525 15.62 -11.37 -7.89
N ASP A 526 16.09 -12.56 -8.26
CA ASP A 526 16.86 -13.41 -7.35
C ASP A 526 18.25 -12.82 -7.09
N LYS A 527 19.04 -13.46 -6.23
CA LYS A 527 20.40 -13.01 -5.89
C LYS A 527 21.36 -12.91 -7.09
N ASP A 528 21.11 -13.66 -8.15
CA ASP A 528 21.93 -13.72 -9.36
C ASP A 528 21.41 -12.73 -10.44
N GLY A 529 20.36 -11.96 -10.12
CA GLY A 529 19.74 -10.99 -11.02
C GLY A 529 18.76 -11.60 -12.01
N LYS A 530 18.35 -12.86 -11.81
CA LYS A 530 17.34 -13.51 -12.64
C LYS A 530 15.95 -13.07 -12.22
N ASP A 531 15.10 -12.82 -13.20
CA ASP A 531 13.68 -12.56 -12.99
C ASP A 531 12.99 -13.74 -12.28
N ILE A 532 12.34 -13.42 -11.15
CA ILE A 532 11.49 -14.30 -10.34
C ILE A 532 10.15 -13.64 -10.03
N SER A 533 9.72 -12.73 -10.91
CA SER A 533 8.47 -12.00 -10.73
C SER A 533 7.28 -12.94 -10.59
N ARG A 534 6.33 -12.55 -9.75
CA ARG A 534 5.14 -13.35 -9.42
C ARG A 534 3.93 -12.47 -9.22
N TYR A 535 2.75 -13.09 -9.21
CA TYR A 535 1.52 -12.38 -8.87
C TYR A 535 0.58 -13.19 -7.99
N THR A 536 -0.29 -12.46 -7.31
CA THR A 536 -1.38 -13.01 -6.51
C THR A 536 -2.68 -12.28 -6.84
N ILE A 537 -3.81 -12.94 -6.62
CA ILE A 537 -5.14 -12.36 -6.76
C ILE A 537 -5.97 -12.76 -5.55
N SER A 538 -6.36 -11.78 -4.75
CA SER A 538 -7.22 -11.96 -3.57
C SER A 538 -8.59 -11.37 -3.79
N GLU A 539 -9.62 -11.99 -3.21
CA GLU A 539 -10.94 -11.36 -3.10
C GLU A 539 -10.80 -10.05 -2.31
N THR A 540 -11.57 -9.03 -2.70
CA THR A 540 -11.59 -7.73 -2.03
C THR A 540 -12.98 -7.51 -1.46
N LYS A 541 -13.13 -7.64 -0.13
CA LYS A 541 -14.44 -7.41 0.49
C LYS A 541 -14.77 -5.94 0.67
N VAL A 542 -13.73 -5.12 0.84
CA VAL A 542 -13.85 -3.69 1.12
C VAL A 542 -12.90 -2.91 0.21
N ILE A 543 -13.42 -1.85 -0.41
CA ILE A 543 -12.64 -0.89 -1.20
C ILE A 543 -12.65 0.47 -0.50
N LYS A 544 -11.46 1.06 -0.32
CA LYS A 544 -11.31 2.44 0.15
C LYS A 544 -11.38 3.40 -1.04
N ILE A 545 -12.18 4.43 -0.91
CA ILE A 545 -12.46 5.39 -1.99
C ILE A 545 -12.24 6.81 -1.46
N PRO A 546 -11.37 7.63 -2.09
CA PRO A 546 -11.14 9.00 -1.65
C PRO A 546 -12.31 9.90 -2.00
N PHE A 547 -12.85 10.61 -1.03
CA PHE A 547 -13.85 11.65 -1.21
C PHE A 547 -13.16 13.00 -1.09
N THR A 548 -13.70 14.01 -1.77
CA THR A 548 -13.17 15.37 -1.70
C THR A 548 -13.99 16.20 -0.73
N TYR A 549 -13.31 16.86 0.21
CA TYR A 549 -13.92 17.82 1.13
C TYR A 549 -14.28 19.07 0.36
N CYS A 550 -15.57 19.35 0.27
CA CYS A 550 -16.07 20.58 -0.28
C CYS A 550 -17.23 21.03 0.61
N LEU A 551 -17.14 22.25 1.14
CA LEU A 551 -18.28 22.92 1.78
C LEU A 551 -18.82 22.20 3.02
N GLY A 552 -17.92 21.74 3.90
CA GLY A 552 -18.32 21.11 5.15
C GLY A 552 -18.77 19.65 5.01
N LYS A 553 -18.55 19.02 3.85
CA LYS A 553 -18.86 17.60 3.59
C LYS A 553 -17.81 16.98 2.68
N PHE A 554 -17.62 15.67 2.83
CA PHE A 554 -16.89 14.87 1.85
C PHE A 554 -17.86 14.36 0.79
N ILE A 555 -17.56 14.56 -0.49
CA ILE A 555 -18.47 14.21 -1.59
C ILE A 555 -17.72 13.47 -2.68
N ARG A 556 -18.39 12.48 -3.31
CA ARG A 556 -17.89 11.76 -4.48
C ARG A 556 -19.01 11.25 -5.38
N THR A 557 -18.84 11.31 -6.71
CA THR A 557 -19.64 10.49 -7.63
C THR A 557 -19.05 9.09 -7.74
N TYR A 558 -19.91 8.08 -7.85
CA TYR A 558 -19.48 6.70 -7.96
C TYR A 558 -20.45 5.88 -8.80
N SER A 559 -19.92 4.88 -9.51
CA SER A 559 -20.68 3.83 -10.19
C SER A 559 -19.85 2.57 -10.20
N ASN A 560 -20.50 1.41 -10.17
CA ASN A 560 -19.85 0.11 -10.29
C ASN A 560 -20.76 -0.86 -11.05
N ASN A 561 -20.18 -1.89 -11.66
CA ASN A 561 -20.92 -2.95 -12.36
C ASN A 561 -21.58 -3.96 -11.40
N VAL A 562 -21.15 -3.96 -10.14
CA VAL A 562 -21.72 -4.74 -9.03
C VAL A 562 -22.38 -3.78 -8.03
N ALA A 563 -23.43 -4.23 -7.36
CA ALA A 563 -24.09 -3.43 -6.33
C ALA A 563 -23.18 -3.26 -5.10
N MET A 564 -23.12 -2.06 -4.56
CA MET A 564 -22.20 -1.71 -3.47
C MET A 564 -22.95 -1.10 -2.28
N ALA A 565 -22.37 -1.17 -1.09
CA ALA A 565 -22.90 -0.52 0.12
C ALA A 565 -21.76 0.15 0.91
N PRO A 566 -22.01 1.28 1.57
CA PRO A 566 -21.12 1.79 2.61
C PRO A 566 -20.82 0.73 3.67
N VAL A 567 -19.58 0.71 4.15
CA VAL A 567 -19.19 -0.12 5.30
C VAL A 567 -19.68 0.50 6.60
N ASP A 568 -19.54 1.82 6.72
CA ASP A 568 -19.95 2.61 7.89
C ASP A 568 -21.14 3.52 7.53
N ASP A 569 -21.97 3.81 8.53
CA ASP A 569 -23.12 4.71 8.43
C ASP A 569 -22.72 6.17 8.18
N ASN A 570 -21.45 6.53 8.34
CA ASN A 570 -20.90 7.85 8.06
C ASN A 570 -20.91 8.21 6.56
N VAL A 571 -21.20 7.28 5.65
CA VAL A 571 -21.45 7.57 4.23
C VAL A 571 -22.90 7.31 3.88
N LYS A 572 -23.54 8.31 3.26
CA LYS A 572 -24.89 8.20 2.70
C LYS A 572 -24.86 8.19 1.18
N VAL A 573 -25.72 7.38 0.57
CA VAL A 573 -25.83 7.18 -0.88
C VAL A 573 -27.04 7.95 -1.41
N TYR A 574 -26.89 8.64 -2.54
CA TYR A 574 -27.96 9.39 -3.18
C TYR A 574 -28.03 9.16 -4.69
N GLU A 575 -29.24 9.05 -5.22
CA GLU A 575 -29.47 9.30 -6.65
C GLU A 575 -29.69 10.79 -6.90
N ALA A 576 -29.24 11.28 -8.05
CA ALA A 576 -29.56 12.61 -8.53
C ALA A 576 -30.79 12.53 -9.43
N TYR A 577 -31.98 12.80 -8.88
CA TYR A 577 -33.24 12.48 -9.57
C TYR A 577 -33.93 13.65 -10.26
N ARG A 578 -33.45 14.88 -10.03
CA ARG A 578 -33.98 16.08 -10.69
C ARG A 578 -32.94 17.18 -10.72
N TYR A 579 -32.98 17.97 -11.79
CA TYR A 579 -32.22 19.22 -11.91
C TYR A 579 -33.18 20.39 -12.18
N LYS A 580 -33.06 21.48 -11.41
CA LYS A 580 -33.78 22.74 -11.65
C LYS A 580 -32.79 23.80 -12.12
N LYS A 581 -33.02 24.35 -13.31
CA LYS A 581 -32.30 25.52 -13.82
C LYS A 581 -32.69 26.78 -13.02
N PRO A 582 -31.77 27.75 -12.84
CA PRO A 582 -32.04 29.03 -12.22
C PRO A 582 -32.92 29.89 -13.13
N GLU A 583 -33.70 30.78 -12.54
CA GLU A 583 -34.72 31.58 -13.23
C GLU A 583 -34.16 32.79 -13.98
N ASN A 584 -32.86 33.11 -13.84
CA ASN A 584 -32.21 34.25 -14.48
C ASN A 584 -31.62 33.87 -15.85
N ALA A 585 -32.43 33.98 -16.89
CA ALA A 585 -31.99 33.88 -18.28
C ALA A 585 -31.26 35.17 -18.70
N GLY A 586 -30.05 35.05 -19.26
CA GLY A 586 -29.34 36.18 -19.90
C GLY A 586 -27.86 36.34 -19.54
N ASP A 587 -27.34 35.63 -18.54
CA ASP A 587 -25.91 35.61 -18.21
C ASP A 587 -25.32 34.19 -18.43
N PRO A 588 -24.29 34.04 -19.29
CA PRO A 588 -23.64 32.75 -19.54
C PRO A 588 -23.13 32.01 -18.29
N LEU A 589 -22.79 32.74 -17.21
CA LEU A 589 -22.42 32.17 -15.92
C LEU A 589 -23.64 31.63 -15.17
N SER A 590 -24.75 32.38 -15.18
CA SER A 590 -26.04 31.99 -14.59
C SER A 590 -26.66 30.76 -15.26
N GLU A 591 -26.47 30.58 -16.57
CA GLU A 591 -26.98 29.41 -17.32
C GLU A 591 -26.28 28.09 -16.97
N ARG A 592 -25.11 28.16 -16.32
CA ARG A 592 -24.33 27.02 -15.85
C ARG A 592 -24.61 26.63 -14.39
N MET A 593 -25.44 27.40 -13.72
CA MET A 593 -25.83 27.17 -12.33
C MET A 593 -27.14 26.38 -12.29
N GLY A 594 -27.42 25.69 -11.18
CA GLY A 594 -28.69 25.00 -10.97
C GLY A 594 -28.72 24.18 -9.68
N THR A 595 -29.91 23.68 -9.34
CA THR A 595 -30.15 22.88 -8.13
C THR A 595 -30.29 21.42 -8.54
N VAL A 596 -29.41 20.56 -8.03
CA VAL A 596 -29.57 19.11 -8.12
C VAL A 596 -30.34 18.63 -6.88
N TYR A 597 -31.39 17.85 -7.11
CA TYR A 597 -32.18 17.24 -6.05
C TYR A 597 -31.72 15.80 -5.89
N LEU A 598 -31.41 15.46 -4.65
CA LEU A 598 -30.90 14.16 -4.27
C LEU A 598 -31.98 13.38 -3.52
N ARG A 599 -32.04 12.07 -3.77
CA ARG A 599 -32.87 11.14 -3.02
C ARG A 599 -31.99 10.05 -2.42
N GLN A 600 -32.13 9.81 -1.13
CA GLN A 600 -31.29 8.85 -0.43
C GLN A 600 -31.69 7.41 -0.79
N LEU A 601 -30.67 6.59 -1.02
CA LEU A 601 -30.75 5.17 -1.30
C LEU A 601 -30.27 4.36 -0.11
N LYS A 602 -30.77 3.12 0.01
CA LYS A 602 -30.29 2.12 0.98
C LYS A 602 -28.88 1.62 0.63
N TYR A 603 -28.55 1.55 -0.65
CA TYR A 603 -27.28 1.05 -1.19
C TYR A 603 -27.07 1.62 -2.61
N ILE A 604 -25.93 1.32 -3.22
CA ILE A 604 -25.54 1.69 -4.58
C ILE A 604 -25.96 0.55 -5.52
N PRO A 605 -26.95 0.73 -6.40
CA PRO A 605 -27.32 -0.32 -7.34
C PRO A 605 -26.21 -0.60 -8.37
N ALA A 606 -26.17 -1.82 -8.88
CA ALA A 606 -25.29 -2.19 -9.99
C ALA A 606 -25.57 -1.34 -11.24
N ASN A 607 -24.53 -1.02 -11.99
CA ASN A 607 -24.60 -0.24 -13.24
C ASN A 607 -25.27 1.14 -13.07
N MET A 608 -25.15 1.77 -11.91
CA MET A 608 -25.80 3.06 -11.62
C MET A 608 -24.82 4.11 -11.10
N GLY A 609 -24.98 5.35 -11.58
CA GLY A 609 -24.28 6.52 -11.04
C GLY A 609 -24.97 7.08 -9.81
N VAL A 610 -24.22 7.32 -8.74
CA VAL A 610 -24.72 7.87 -7.47
C VAL A 610 -23.81 9.01 -6.97
N VAL A 611 -24.33 9.79 -6.03
CA VAL A 611 -23.55 10.72 -5.20
C VAL A 611 -23.41 10.11 -3.81
N LEU A 612 -22.17 10.01 -3.34
CA LEU A 612 -21.81 9.60 -1.99
C LEU A 612 -21.48 10.85 -1.18
N VAL A 613 -21.98 10.91 0.05
CA VAL A 613 -21.72 12.01 0.99
C VAL A 613 -21.23 11.43 2.31
N GLY A 614 -19.98 11.75 2.67
CA GLY A 614 -19.33 11.38 3.92
C GLY A 614 -19.51 12.44 5.01
N GLU A 615 -19.70 11.99 6.24
CA GLU A 615 -19.68 12.84 7.43
C GLU A 615 -18.27 13.33 7.73
N VAL A 616 -18.19 14.54 8.30
CA VAL A 616 -16.91 15.12 8.72
C VAL A 616 -16.58 14.58 10.11
N PRO A 617 -15.39 14.01 10.33
CA PRO A 617 -14.94 13.56 11.64
C PRO A 617 -15.11 14.65 12.72
N LYS A 618 -15.62 14.25 13.88
CA LYS A 618 -15.90 15.19 14.98
C LYS A 618 -14.59 15.73 15.56
N GLY A 619 -14.50 17.06 15.66
CA GLY A 619 -13.35 17.73 16.27
C GLY A 619 -12.21 18.03 15.31
N GLU A 620 -12.36 17.66 14.03
CA GLU A 620 -11.37 17.93 12.99
C GLU A 620 -11.85 19.06 12.07
N SER A 621 -10.89 19.78 11.50
CA SER A 621 -11.14 20.84 10.51
C SER A 621 -10.37 20.52 9.24
N PHE A 622 -11.07 20.54 8.11
CA PHE A 622 -10.48 20.28 6.80
C PHE A 622 -10.47 21.56 5.97
N SER A 623 -9.40 21.74 5.20
CA SER A 623 -9.37 22.73 4.12
C SER A 623 -10.20 22.23 2.94
N ASP A 624 -10.78 23.16 2.18
CA ASP A 624 -11.43 22.81 0.91
C ASP A 624 -10.46 22.03 0.01
N TYR A 625 -11.01 21.03 -0.68
CA TYR A 625 -10.33 20.04 -1.52
C TYR A 625 -9.44 19.02 -0.80
N ALA A 626 -9.42 19.00 0.54
CA ALA A 626 -8.81 17.90 1.28
C ALA A 626 -9.46 16.57 0.89
N THR A 627 -8.70 15.48 0.91
CA THR A 627 -9.22 14.14 0.59
C THR A 627 -9.32 13.28 1.85
N LEU A 628 -10.40 12.51 1.96
CA LEU A 628 -10.55 11.49 3.01
C LEU A 628 -11.13 10.22 2.40
N ASN A 629 -10.55 9.07 2.75
CA ASN A 629 -11.01 7.78 2.26
C ASN A 629 -12.24 7.31 3.03
N PHE A 630 -13.19 6.72 2.31
CA PHE A 630 -14.31 6.00 2.89
C PHE A 630 -14.44 4.62 2.27
N SER A 631 -14.94 3.67 3.05
CA SER A 631 -14.99 2.26 2.69
C SER A 631 -16.34 1.85 2.12
N LEU A 632 -16.32 1.17 0.96
CA LEU A 632 -17.47 0.49 0.37
C LEU A 632 -17.22 -1.02 0.32
N ARG A 633 -18.29 -1.81 0.27
CA ARG A 633 -18.26 -3.27 0.08
C ARG A 633 -19.32 -3.70 -0.92
N GLU A 634 -19.23 -4.93 -1.41
CA GLU A 634 -20.33 -5.53 -2.17
C GLU A 634 -21.62 -5.55 -1.32
N ALA A 635 -22.74 -5.20 -1.94
CA ALA A 635 -24.03 -5.20 -1.26
C ALA A 635 -24.48 -6.64 -0.97
N PRO A 636 -25.23 -6.89 0.13
CA PRO A 636 -25.72 -8.24 0.45
C PRO A 636 -26.58 -8.84 -0.67
N ALA A 637 -26.58 -10.18 -0.80
CA ALA A 637 -27.24 -10.91 -1.90
C ALA A 637 -28.78 -10.77 -2.00
N GLU A 638 -29.46 -10.26 -0.98
CA GLU A 638 -30.93 -10.09 -0.96
C GLU A 638 -31.38 -8.71 -1.48
N MET A 639 -30.75 -8.21 -2.54
CA MET A 639 -31.01 -6.87 -3.07
C MET A 639 -31.57 -6.93 -4.49
N PRO A 640 -32.57 -6.08 -4.83
CA PRO A 640 -33.08 -6.02 -6.18
C PRO A 640 -31.96 -5.72 -7.18
N LEU A 641 -31.85 -6.59 -8.19
CA LEU A 641 -30.85 -6.58 -9.25
C LEU A 641 -31.34 -5.74 -10.43
N GLU A 642 -30.48 -5.56 -11.42
CA GLU A 642 -30.79 -4.82 -12.64
C GLU A 642 -32.08 -5.34 -13.31
N GLY A 643 -33.11 -4.49 -13.37
CA GLY A 643 -34.43 -4.84 -13.90
C GLY A 643 -35.56 -4.92 -12.86
N ASP A 644 -35.23 -4.90 -11.56
CA ASP A 644 -36.20 -4.80 -10.49
C ASP A 644 -36.71 -3.36 -10.29
N ASN A 645 -37.82 -3.21 -9.58
CA ASN A 645 -38.38 -1.89 -9.26
C ASN A 645 -37.44 -1.13 -8.30
N TYR A 646 -36.49 -0.37 -8.85
CA TYR A 646 -35.49 0.42 -8.12
C TYR A 646 -36.07 1.37 -7.06
N THR A 647 -37.37 1.67 -7.12
CA THR A 647 -38.05 2.45 -6.06
C THR A 647 -38.02 1.76 -4.69
N ALA A 648 -37.85 0.43 -4.63
CA ALA A 648 -37.68 -0.31 -3.37
C ALA A 648 -36.36 0.01 -2.64
N VAL A 649 -35.38 0.56 -3.37
CA VAL A 649 -34.06 0.96 -2.85
C VAL A 649 -34.13 2.30 -2.11
N TRP A 650 -35.19 3.08 -2.29
CA TRP A 650 -35.36 4.34 -1.58
C TRP A 650 -35.49 4.13 -0.07
N THR A 651 -34.72 4.87 0.72
CA THR A 651 -34.81 4.82 2.20
C THR A 651 -36.17 5.33 2.69
N LYS A 652 -36.82 6.20 1.92
CA LYS A 652 -38.12 6.83 2.22
C LYS A 652 -39.15 6.56 1.12
N ALA A 653 -39.29 5.31 0.69
CA ALA A 653 -40.15 4.95 -0.45
C ALA A 653 -41.59 5.48 -0.32
N ASP A 654 -42.15 5.47 0.89
CA ASP A 654 -43.50 5.97 1.18
C ASP A 654 -43.67 7.48 0.89
N GLU A 655 -42.63 8.29 1.13
CA GLU A 655 -42.65 9.74 0.84
C GLU A 655 -42.66 10.04 -0.66
N TYR A 656 -42.20 9.08 -1.48
CA TYR A 656 -42.13 9.18 -2.93
C TYR A 656 -43.18 8.31 -3.64
N ALA A 657 -44.22 7.89 -2.92
CA ALA A 657 -45.29 7.08 -3.49
C ALA A 657 -45.88 7.71 -4.77
N GLY A 658 -45.96 6.93 -5.85
CA GLY A 658 -46.45 7.37 -7.15
C GLY A 658 -45.42 8.09 -8.03
N GLN A 659 -44.16 8.23 -7.59
CA GLN A 659 -43.05 8.67 -8.43
C GLN A 659 -42.37 7.47 -9.08
N GLU A 660 -41.93 7.63 -10.32
CA GLU A 660 -41.12 6.63 -11.01
C GLU A 660 -39.62 6.88 -10.75
N TRP A 661 -38.82 5.83 -10.93
CA TRP A 661 -37.37 5.95 -10.89
C TRP A 661 -36.88 6.86 -12.02
N ASN A 662 -35.97 7.80 -11.70
CA ASN A 662 -35.42 8.73 -12.67
C ASN A 662 -34.03 9.19 -12.22
N ASN A 663 -32.96 8.56 -12.70
CA ASN A 663 -31.59 8.94 -12.36
C ASN A 663 -30.94 9.78 -13.47
N TYR A 664 -30.50 10.98 -13.15
CA TYR A 664 -29.79 11.88 -14.07
C TYR A 664 -28.31 11.56 -14.22
N LEU A 665 -27.72 10.80 -13.29
CA LEU A 665 -26.33 10.36 -13.36
C LEU A 665 -26.22 9.09 -14.20
N LYS A 666 -25.50 9.20 -15.30
CA LYS A 666 -25.16 8.05 -16.13
C LYS A 666 -24.02 7.27 -15.46
N PRO A 667 -24.09 5.93 -15.37
CA PRO A 667 -22.91 5.14 -15.06
C PRO A 667 -21.86 5.40 -16.15
N THR A 668 -20.69 5.92 -15.77
CA THR A 668 -19.59 6.11 -16.71
C THR A 668 -18.65 4.94 -16.55
N VAL A 669 -18.82 3.93 -17.40
CA VAL A 669 -17.87 2.80 -17.50
C VAL A 669 -16.61 3.23 -18.26
N THR A 670 -16.73 4.23 -19.13
CA THR A 670 -15.64 4.79 -19.95
C THR A 670 -15.48 6.28 -19.74
N ALA A 671 -14.24 6.76 -19.67
CA ALA A 671 -13.94 8.19 -19.69
C ALA A 671 -14.49 8.82 -20.98
N ILE A 672 -15.41 9.77 -20.84
CA ILE A 672 -15.98 10.48 -21.98
C ILE A 672 -15.15 11.77 -22.17
N ASP A 673 -14.17 11.72 -23.08
CA ASP A 673 -13.25 12.84 -23.38
C ASP A 673 -13.95 14.13 -23.85
N LYS A 674 -15.26 14.05 -24.12
CA LYS A 674 -16.12 15.16 -24.55
C LYS A 674 -17.35 15.24 -23.66
N LEU A 675 -17.17 15.70 -22.43
CA LEU A 675 -18.28 16.05 -21.54
C LEU A 675 -18.97 17.32 -22.06
N GLY A 676 -20.03 17.15 -22.85
CA GLY A 676 -21.10 18.14 -22.94
C GLY A 676 -21.96 18.11 -21.67
N ASN A 677 -22.73 19.16 -21.37
CA ASN A 677 -23.57 19.23 -20.16
C ASN A 677 -24.80 18.28 -20.19
N ALA A 678 -25.00 17.52 -21.26
CA ALA A 678 -26.11 16.58 -21.44
C ALA A 678 -25.93 15.63 -22.64
N ASP A 679 -26.46 14.41 -22.54
CA ASP A 679 -26.83 13.55 -23.68
C ASP A 679 -28.29 13.84 -24.06
N THR A 680 -28.62 13.83 -25.35
CA THR A 680 -29.99 13.97 -25.85
C THR A 680 -30.44 12.76 -26.66
N ASP A 681 -31.73 12.45 -26.66
CA ASP A 681 -32.31 11.49 -27.61
C ASP A 681 -32.33 12.06 -29.04
N ALA A 682 -32.81 11.25 -29.98
CA ALA A 682 -32.93 11.63 -31.39
C ALA A 682 -33.84 12.86 -31.62
N ASP A 683 -34.69 13.20 -30.65
CA ASP A 683 -35.62 14.33 -30.68
C ASP A 683 -35.07 15.57 -29.95
N GLY A 684 -33.83 15.50 -29.43
CA GLY A 684 -33.17 16.60 -28.72
C GLY A 684 -33.60 16.76 -27.25
N LYS A 685 -34.36 15.81 -26.70
CA LYS A 685 -34.71 15.78 -25.28
C LYS A 685 -33.53 15.23 -24.48
N ILE A 686 -33.21 15.92 -23.39
CA ILE A 686 -32.09 15.55 -22.52
C ILE A 686 -32.39 14.21 -21.82
N LEU A 687 -31.57 13.21 -22.10
CA LEU A 687 -31.60 11.88 -21.51
C LEU A 687 -30.79 11.82 -20.22
N HIS A 688 -29.56 12.33 -20.25
CA HIS A 688 -28.63 12.30 -19.12
C HIS A 688 -27.88 13.62 -19.01
N ARG A 689 -27.38 13.96 -17.81
CA ARG A 689 -26.48 15.09 -17.60
C ARG A 689 -25.23 14.61 -16.88
N PHE A 690 -24.08 15.08 -17.33
CA PHE A 690 -22.82 14.81 -16.66
C PHE A 690 -22.50 15.95 -15.69
N PHE A 691 -22.15 15.61 -14.45
CA PHE A 691 -21.88 16.57 -13.39
C PHE A 691 -20.44 16.42 -12.91
N GLY A 692 -19.67 17.51 -12.89
CA GLY A 692 -18.41 17.60 -12.15
C GLY A 692 -18.67 18.25 -10.79
N LEU A 693 -18.41 17.52 -9.70
CA LEU A 693 -18.73 17.97 -8.34
C LEU A 693 -17.80 19.08 -7.81
N ALA A 694 -16.64 19.32 -8.43
CA ALA A 694 -15.66 20.33 -8.02
C ALA A 694 -16.16 21.79 -8.07
N ASN A 695 -17.37 22.05 -8.58
CA ASN A 695 -17.93 23.38 -8.79
C ASN A 695 -19.15 23.70 -7.91
N CYS A 696 -19.33 22.99 -6.80
CA CYS A 696 -20.42 23.29 -5.88
C CYS A 696 -20.03 24.46 -4.97
N SER A 697 -20.99 25.32 -4.64
CA SER A 697 -21.00 26.08 -3.38
C SER A 697 -22.29 25.70 -2.65
N LEU A 698 -22.27 25.64 -1.32
CA LEU A 698 -23.44 25.36 -0.49
C LEU A 698 -23.63 26.58 0.40
N THR A 699 -24.79 27.22 0.28
CA THR A 699 -25.24 28.18 1.29
C THR A 699 -26.33 27.50 2.12
N PHE A 700 -25.98 27.16 3.37
CA PHE A 700 -26.82 26.78 4.52
C PHE A 700 -28.22 26.16 4.30
N LEU A 701 -28.43 24.96 4.87
CA LEU A 701 -29.67 24.65 5.60
C LEU A 701 -29.31 23.94 6.92
N VAL A 702 -29.43 24.67 8.02
CA VAL A 702 -29.44 24.18 9.40
C VAL A 702 -30.85 23.67 9.70
N ASP A 703 -30.91 22.62 10.51
CA ASP A 703 -32.07 21.91 11.08
C ASP A 703 -32.85 20.95 10.17
N TYR A 704 -32.49 19.66 10.23
CA TYR A 704 -33.39 18.55 10.63
C TYR A 704 -32.58 17.24 10.74
N PHE A 705 -31.78 17.12 11.80
CA PHE A 705 -31.22 15.84 12.26
C PHE A 705 -31.48 15.70 13.77
N GLN A 706 -32.75 15.52 14.13
CA GLN A 706 -33.16 14.85 15.36
C GLN A 706 -34.50 14.16 15.11
N SER A 707 -34.43 12.90 14.66
CA SER A 707 -35.30 11.79 15.05
C SER A 707 -34.80 10.52 14.39
#